data_AF-A0A8T3MPD7-F1
#
_entry.id   AF-A0A8T3MPD7-F1
#
_cell.length_a   1.000
_cell.length_b   1.000
_cell.length_c   1.000
_cell.angle_alpha   90.00
_cell.angle_beta   90.00
_cell.angle_gamma   90.00
#
_symmetry.space_group_name_H-M   'P 1'
#
loop_
_entity.id
_entity.type
_entity.pdbx_description
1 polymer ?
#
loop_
_entity_poly.entity_id
_entity_poly.type
_entity_poly.pdbx_seq_one_letter_code
_entity_poly.pdbx_strand_id
1 'polypeptide(L)'
;MAVFDGHPRGLVLMTCLAAFAALGLAGPTSVAPVGVLGASQASPLPAQAAYAVSFGSVPSLTYVAGNTYTVDLPVTNTGTATWNALSPNPIMLSYHWHNAEGSTVVWDGLRTPLASDVSPGASTTIAARVTAPAAGTRYTLTFDMVREGVGWFELLGGTPGRVPTNVENAFWSGRYEAPLVSAAGLGETKTIPVTVTNTGTVTWNATGPNPVNVGYHLFDSAGGTVVWDGTRTPLGPDLGAGQTRVIIVTYTAPAAAGQYSLSIEAVREGITWFSGYGVPAASSRLSATSGYSAGYGATTTPRQAAIGTILDLSVDVVNYGPRTLARGVVSLSYHLYTAAGSTVAWDGARALLPRDIAPGQTLTVPIRVQLPSTSGDYRLSWDLVQEGVAWLSQLGVPMKVESVNVVPGVTFFGKGNGHGVGMSQHGAQALATGAGGNPPITGEQIIQHYYRGTQISAIDTTGENAGIRVLLSTPSSTGIHSCGAPAMNVALADVQGWGAARILDEGAGNALIATAAPREPFQVHATAGVVRVWRNSGTPVKVYEGPGPVVFATDATGSLEITQKGSYRGNTRFANSNGVLRVINYVSYDHYAMGVVRKEMFGGWHHEAYKAQAYAAKAYGFTSYRGTASDHDVRDDQQDQCYGGVGAEESATNAAVEATRGRIPTYNGQVIRAYFSSSSGGYTVADGCWGPRLVFVGGRWSCGPSQPYLQATPDPADLLLTVPTPNKHASWQVTFTGAQIRGAVLSMRGIDIGTLVSVDLDNQAPAGGHVLSVLIRGTNAVVDLEADAFLRTHLGMKSTYVRLRQF
;
A
#
# COMPACT_ATOMS: atom_id res chain seq x y z
N MET A 1 26.39 6.43 28.07
CA MET A 1 27.49 5.71 28.74
C MET A 1 28.21 4.93 27.64
N ALA A 2 29.39 5.40 27.19
CA ALA A 2 30.10 4.98 25.95
C ALA A 2 29.29 5.27 24.64
N VAL A 3 29.74 5.89 23.54
CA VAL A 3 31.07 6.25 22.95
C VAL A 3 31.81 5.01 22.39
N PHE A 4 32.30 4.91 21.14
CA PHE A 4 32.58 5.82 20.00
C PHE A 4 31.68 5.50 18.78
N ASP A 5 31.42 6.30 17.72
CA ASP A 5 32.11 7.41 17.01
C ASP A 5 33.08 6.98 15.87
N GLY A 6 33.06 7.65 14.69
CA GLY A 6 33.86 7.27 13.51
C GLY A 6 33.37 7.64 12.08
N HIS A 7 33.43 8.92 11.71
CA HIS A 7 33.27 9.47 10.34
C HIS A 7 34.18 10.72 10.20
N PRO A 8 34.50 11.28 9.01
CA PRO A 8 34.41 10.78 7.62
C PRO A 8 35.69 11.12 6.76
N ARG A 9 35.60 10.97 5.41
CA ARG A 9 36.31 11.70 4.31
C ARG A 9 37.81 12.08 4.44
N GLY A 10 38.62 11.72 3.44
CA GLY A 10 39.92 12.34 3.16
C GLY A 10 40.42 12.14 1.72
N LEU A 11 40.85 13.23 1.08
CA LEU A 11 41.54 13.29 -0.23
C LEU A 11 42.95 13.88 0.02
N VAL A 12 43.99 13.51 -0.73
CA VAL A 12 45.08 14.40 -1.25
C VAL A 12 46.30 13.63 -1.82
N LEU A 13 46.95 14.26 -2.80
CA LEU A 13 48.23 13.97 -3.47
C LEU A 13 49.46 13.86 -2.53
N MET A 14 50.48 13.03 -2.89
CA MET A 14 51.89 13.49 -2.92
C MET A 14 52.83 12.55 -3.70
N THR A 15 54.14 12.88 -3.74
CA THR A 15 55.12 12.47 -4.78
C THR A 15 56.51 12.07 -4.25
N CYS A 16 57.34 11.47 -5.13
CA CYS A 16 58.83 11.49 -5.17
C CYS A 16 59.71 10.37 -4.53
N LEU A 17 60.49 9.71 -5.41
CA LEU A 17 61.94 9.38 -5.39
C LEU A 17 62.63 8.40 -4.39
N ALA A 18 63.40 7.45 -4.98
CA ALA A 18 64.79 7.00 -4.64
C ALA A 18 65.03 6.16 -3.33
N ALA A 19 66.10 5.34 -3.15
CA ALA A 19 67.24 4.89 -3.99
C ALA A 19 67.99 3.61 -3.47
N PHE A 20 68.71 2.91 -4.38
CA PHE A 20 69.99 2.13 -4.25
C PHE A 20 70.23 0.88 -3.33
N ALA A 21 70.56 -0.27 -3.98
CA ALA A 21 71.72 -1.22 -3.81
C ALA A 21 72.00 -1.96 -2.45
N ALA A 22 72.83 -3.03 -2.31
CA ALA A 22 73.91 -3.61 -3.15
C ALA A 22 74.35 -5.08 -2.76
N LEU A 23 75.18 -5.74 -3.63
CA LEU A 23 76.18 -6.85 -3.38
C LEU A 23 75.72 -8.26 -2.86
N GLY A 24 76.43 -9.39 -3.11
CA GLY A 24 77.56 -9.68 -4.04
C GLY A 24 78.27 -11.07 -3.90
N LEU A 25 78.82 -11.58 -5.03
CA LEU A 25 80.10 -12.34 -5.28
C LEU A 25 80.50 -13.69 -4.60
N ALA A 26 81.00 -14.65 -5.42
CA ALA A 26 82.13 -15.60 -5.15
C ALA A 26 82.68 -16.31 -6.44
N GLY A 27 83.95 -16.76 -6.46
CA GLY A 27 84.65 -17.56 -7.52
C GLY A 27 84.96 -19.01 -7.08
N PRO A 28 86.02 -19.75 -7.56
CA PRO A 28 87.23 -19.43 -8.38
C PRO A 28 87.43 -20.31 -9.67
N THR A 29 88.25 -19.99 -10.69
CA THR A 29 89.74 -20.15 -10.96
C THR A 29 90.34 -21.58 -10.87
N SER A 30 91.41 -22.00 -11.57
CA SER A 30 92.44 -21.36 -12.45
C SER A 30 92.96 -22.37 -13.53
N VAL A 31 93.63 -22.00 -14.65
CA VAL A 31 95.09 -21.72 -14.88
C VAL A 31 95.29 -21.52 -16.42
N ALA A 32 96.24 -20.77 -17.03
CA ALA A 32 97.02 -19.57 -16.68
C ALA A 32 97.57 -18.85 -17.99
N PRO A 33 98.89 -18.63 -18.35
CA PRO A 33 99.33 -17.81 -19.52
C PRO A 33 99.92 -18.66 -20.70
N VAL A 34 100.59 -18.22 -21.79
CA VAL A 34 101.31 -16.99 -22.26
C VAL A 34 101.18 -16.91 -23.82
N GLY A 35 101.31 -15.80 -24.59
CA GLY A 35 101.39 -14.36 -24.28
C GLY A 35 102.22 -13.52 -25.30
N VAL A 36 101.63 -12.44 -25.84
CA VAL A 36 102.20 -11.22 -26.50
C VAL A 36 102.99 -11.33 -27.84
N LEU A 37 102.41 -10.82 -28.96
CA LEU A 37 102.91 -9.63 -29.71
C LEU A 37 102.06 -9.24 -30.97
N GLY A 38 101.49 -8.02 -30.95
CA GLY A 38 101.33 -7.08 -32.07
C GLY A 38 100.67 -7.47 -33.41
N ALA A 39 99.41 -7.06 -33.62
CA ALA A 39 98.84 -6.77 -34.95
C ALA A 39 97.80 -5.62 -34.87
N SER A 40 97.43 -5.04 -36.02
CA SER A 40 96.61 -3.82 -36.17
C SER A 40 95.16 -3.93 -35.70
N GLN A 41 94.54 -2.80 -35.34
CA GLN A 41 93.13 -2.68 -34.98
C GLN A 41 92.18 -3.19 -36.09
N ALA A 42 91.11 -3.87 -35.68
CA ALA A 42 89.89 -4.06 -36.45
C ALA A 42 88.70 -3.55 -35.61
N SER A 43 87.74 -2.88 -36.24
CA SER A 43 86.55 -2.35 -35.55
C SER A 43 85.59 -3.48 -35.13
N PRO A 44 84.88 -3.35 -34.00
CA PRO A 44 83.89 -4.34 -33.59
C PRO A 44 82.69 -4.34 -34.55
N LEU A 45 82.17 -5.53 -34.85
CA LEU A 45 80.90 -5.70 -35.56
C LEU A 45 79.73 -5.25 -34.66
N PRO A 46 78.72 -4.54 -35.18
CA PRO A 46 77.58 -4.10 -34.38
C PRO A 46 76.69 -5.30 -33.99
N ALA A 47 76.20 -5.30 -32.76
CA ALA A 47 75.26 -6.32 -32.28
C ALA A 47 73.87 -6.11 -32.90
N GLN A 48 73.37 -7.14 -33.61
CA GLN A 48 72.10 -7.10 -34.32
C GLN A 48 70.94 -7.44 -33.37
N ALA A 49 69.93 -6.56 -33.29
CA ALA A 49 68.82 -6.69 -32.35
C ALA A 49 67.93 -7.91 -32.66
N ALA A 50 67.22 -8.44 -31.64
CA ALA A 50 66.34 -9.59 -31.81
C ALA A 50 65.13 -9.29 -32.71
N TYR A 51 64.53 -8.12 -32.53
CA TYR A 51 63.34 -7.66 -33.25
C TYR A 51 63.68 -6.34 -33.95
N ALA A 52 64.12 -6.43 -35.21
CA ALA A 52 64.42 -5.28 -36.06
C ALA A 52 63.78 -5.44 -37.43
N VAL A 53 63.27 -4.34 -37.97
CA VAL A 53 62.62 -4.23 -39.27
C VAL A 53 63.40 -3.28 -40.16
N SER A 54 63.49 -3.61 -41.45
CA SER A 54 63.80 -2.66 -42.51
C SER A 54 62.55 -2.49 -43.39
N PHE A 55 62.06 -1.26 -43.49
CA PHE A 55 60.99 -0.89 -44.41
C PHE A 55 61.59 -0.62 -45.80
N GLY A 56 60.92 -1.12 -46.84
CA GLY A 56 61.25 -0.80 -48.23
C GLY A 56 60.76 0.59 -48.65
N SER A 57 60.61 0.81 -49.96
CA SER A 57 60.01 2.04 -50.47
C SER A 57 58.54 2.12 -50.04
N VAL A 58 58.20 3.09 -49.20
CA VAL A 58 56.83 3.34 -48.77
C VAL A 58 56.11 4.19 -49.83
N PRO A 59 54.93 3.78 -50.33
CA PRO A 59 54.17 4.58 -51.28
C PRO A 59 53.81 5.97 -50.74
N SER A 60 54.18 7.01 -51.47
CA SER A 60 53.70 8.38 -51.21
C SER A 60 52.28 8.51 -51.77
N LEU A 61 51.29 8.55 -50.87
CA LEU A 61 49.88 8.76 -51.19
C LEU A 61 49.44 10.16 -50.79
N THR A 62 48.49 10.74 -51.53
CA THR A 62 47.72 11.89 -51.06
C THR A 62 46.63 11.39 -50.12
N TYR A 63 46.72 11.75 -48.84
CA TYR A 63 45.71 11.42 -47.84
C TYR A 63 44.71 12.56 -47.75
N VAL A 64 43.42 12.24 -47.61
CA VAL A 64 42.36 13.19 -47.27
C VAL A 64 41.94 12.94 -45.83
N ALA A 65 41.73 14.00 -45.07
CA ALA A 65 41.44 13.96 -43.64
C ALA A 65 40.28 13.02 -43.29
N GLY A 66 40.45 12.18 -42.27
CA GLY A 66 39.46 11.18 -41.83
C GLY A 66 39.33 9.91 -42.68
N ASN A 67 39.78 9.91 -43.95
CA ASN A 67 39.68 8.72 -44.81
C ASN A 67 40.62 7.60 -44.37
N THR A 68 40.24 6.34 -44.66
CA THR A 68 41.07 5.15 -44.45
C THR A 68 41.59 4.60 -45.78
N TYR A 69 42.89 4.38 -45.85
CA TYR A 69 43.63 3.91 -47.02
C TYR A 69 44.20 2.50 -46.77
N THR A 70 44.59 1.81 -47.84
CA THR A 70 45.44 0.61 -47.77
C THR A 70 46.80 0.96 -48.33
N VAL A 71 47.86 0.63 -47.60
CA VAL A 71 49.25 0.99 -47.92
C VAL A 71 50.08 -0.28 -47.95
N ASP A 72 50.44 -0.74 -49.14
CA ASP A 72 51.29 -1.92 -49.31
C ASP A 72 52.74 -1.60 -48.91
N LEU A 73 53.19 -2.23 -47.83
CA LEU A 73 54.48 -1.97 -47.20
C LEU A 73 55.38 -3.19 -47.29
N PRO A 74 56.39 -3.19 -48.19
CA PRO A 74 57.47 -4.16 -48.15
C PRO A 74 58.25 -4.00 -46.84
N VAL A 75 58.37 -5.08 -46.08
CA VAL A 75 59.16 -5.15 -44.84
C VAL A 75 60.10 -6.34 -44.89
N THR A 76 61.30 -6.18 -44.34
CA THR A 76 62.29 -7.25 -44.20
C THR A 76 62.62 -7.43 -42.73
N ASN A 77 62.63 -8.68 -42.26
CA ASN A 77 63.08 -9.00 -40.92
C ASN A 77 64.61 -8.93 -40.86
N THR A 78 65.12 -7.82 -40.32
CA THR A 78 66.55 -7.59 -40.08
C THR A 78 66.96 -7.92 -38.64
N GLY A 79 66.06 -8.50 -37.85
CA GLY A 79 66.35 -9.03 -36.52
C GLY A 79 66.85 -10.48 -36.55
N THR A 80 67.24 -10.99 -35.40
CA THR A 80 67.68 -12.40 -35.23
C THR A 80 66.57 -13.36 -34.82
N ALA A 81 65.36 -12.87 -34.51
CA ALA A 81 64.19 -13.69 -34.17
C ALA A 81 63.12 -13.72 -35.28
N THR A 82 62.50 -14.88 -35.49
CA THR A 82 61.32 -15.03 -36.38
C THR A 82 60.15 -14.19 -35.87
N TRP A 83 59.49 -13.45 -36.76
CA TRP A 83 58.25 -12.77 -36.43
C TRP A 83 57.10 -13.78 -36.51
N ASN A 84 56.39 -13.98 -35.40
CA ASN A 84 55.33 -14.97 -35.30
C ASN A 84 53.96 -14.29 -35.50
N ALA A 85 53.24 -14.69 -36.55
CA ALA A 85 51.93 -14.15 -36.91
C ALA A 85 50.81 -14.64 -35.99
N LEU A 86 50.89 -15.89 -35.52
CA LEU A 86 49.83 -16.60 -34.79
C LEU A 86 50.28 -17.10 -33.40
N SER A 87 51.04 -16.28 -32.66
CA SER A 87 51.40 -16.56 -31.26
C SER A 87 50.46 -15.84 -30.27
N PRO A 88 50.54 -16.10 -28.94
CA PRO A 88 49.78 -15.35 -27.93
C PRO A 88 50.19 -13.87 -27.78
N ASN A 89 51.36 -13.50 -28.31
CA ASN A 89 51.87 -12.12 -28.37
C ASN A 89 52.31 -11.87 -29.82
N PRO A 90 51.36 -11.84 -30.78
CA PRO A 90 51.67 -11.84 -32.21
C PRO A 90 52.41 -10.57 -32.62
N ILE A 91 53.19 -10.66 -33.69
CA ILE A 91 53.83 -9.50 -34.31
C ILE A 91 52.91 -8.98 -35.41
N MET A 92 52.58 -7.69 -35.32
CA MET A 92 51.70 -6.98 -36.23
C MET A 92 52.37 -5.69 -36.70
N LEU A 93 51.89 -5.13 -37.81
CA LEU A 93 52.24 -3.78 -38.25
C LEU A 93 51.19 -2.79 -37.73
N SER A 94 51.65 -1.60 -37.33
CA SER A 94 50.80 -0.48 -36.95
C SER A 94 51.49 0.85 -37.32
N TYR A 95 50.89 1.98 -36.92
CA TYR A 95 51.40 3.30 -37.25
C TYR A 95 51.09 4.36 -36.18
N HIS A 96 51.83 5.46 -36.24
CA HIS A 96 51.61 6.70 -35.51
C HIS A 96 51.53 7.88 -36.48
N TRP A 97 50.78 8.92 -36.12
CA TRP A 97 50.80 10.21 -36.81
C TRP A 97 51.38 11.30 -35.91
N HIS A 98 52.36 12.06 -36.40
CA HIS A 98 52.92 13.23 -35.71
C HIS A 98 52.64 14.51 -36.51
N ASN A 99 52.30 15.61 -35.85
CA ASN A 99 52.07 16.91 -36.50
C ASN A 99 53.38 17.55 -37.04
N ALA A 100 53.28 18.74 -37.62
CA ALA A 100 54.43 19.48 -38.16
C ALA A 100 55.50 19.80 -37.09
N GLU A 101 55.09 19.90 -35.83
CA GLU A 101 55.92 20.12 -34.64
C GLU A 101 56.50 18.82 -34.06
N GLY A 102 56.26 17.66 -34.69
CA GLY A 102 56.76 16.34 -34.26
C GLY A 102 56.00 15.70 -33.08
N SER A 103 54.96 16.34 -32.57
CA SER A 103 54.11 15.82 -31.50
C SER A 103 53.12 14.79 -32.02
N THR A 104 53.01 13.63 -31.36
CA THR A 104 52.12 12.54 -31.78
C THR A 104 50.65 12.90 -31.56
N VAL A 105 49.85 12.91 -32.64
CA VAL A 105 48.40 13.13 -32.63
C VAL A 105 47.59 11.83 -32.69
N VAL A 106 48.17 10.75 -33.20
CA VAL A 106 47.63 9.39 -33.12
C VAL A 106 48.75 8.48 -32.66
N TRP A 107 48.69 8.03 -31.41
CA TRP A 107 49.69 7.11 -30.85
C TRP A 107 49.41 5.64 -31.18
N ASP A 108 48.16 5.26 -31.43
CA ASP A 108 47.80 3.85 -31.60
C ASP A 108 46.98 3.63 -32.88
N GLY A 109 47.69 3.28 -33.97
CA GLY A 109 47.09 3.00 -35.28
C GLY A 109 46.38 1.65 -35.37
N LEU A 110 45.64 1.46 -36.46
CA LEU A 110 44.97 0.18 -36.76
C LEU A 110 46.01 -0.95 -36.92
N ARG A 111 45.80 -2.04 -36.17
CA ARG A 111 46.62 -3.24 -36.29
C ARG A 111 46.38 -3.95 -37.61
N THR A 112 47.46 -4.28 -38.30
CA THR A 112 47.47 -5.13 -39.49
C THR A 112 48.30 -6.39 -39.19
N PRO A 113 47.68 -7.58 -39.09
CA PRO A 113 48.40 -8.81 -38.77
C PRO A 113 49.29 -9.26 -39.94
N LEU A 114 50.35 -10.00 -39.61
CA LEU A 114 51.14 -10.74 -40.60
C LEU A 114 50.32 -11.87 -41.23
N ALA A 115 50.46 -12.08 -42.54
CA ALA A 115 49.80 -13.18 -43.25
C ALA A 115 50.42 -14.56 -42.97
N SER A 116 51.70 -14.58 -42.59
CA SER A 116 52.47 -15.77 -42.19
C SER A 116 53.69 -15.34 -41.36
N ASP A 117 54.36 -16.30 -40.72
CA ASP A 117 55.60 -16.02 -39.98
C ASP A 117 56.72 -15.52 -40.93
N VAL A 118 57.58 -14.62 -40.42
CA VAL A 118 58.68 -14.02 -41.19
C VAL A 118 60.02 -14.32 -40.50
N SER A 119 60.77 -15.28 -41.07
CA SER A 119 62.09 -15.67 -40.57
C SER A 119 63.13 -14.55 -40.70
N PRO A 120 64.22 -14.57 -39.91
CA PRO A 120 65.36 -13.66 -40.09
C PRO A 120 65.86 -13.63 -41.54
N GLY A 121 66.06 -12.43 -42.10
CA GLY A 121 66.47 -12.20 -43.48
C GLY A 121 65.36 -12.32 -44.53
N ALA A 122 64.14 -12.76 -44.16
CA ALA A 122 63.02 -12.86 -45.09
C ALA A 122 62.27 -11.52 -45.24
N SER A 123 61.67 -11.30 -46.41
CA SER A 123 60.84 -10.14 -46.73
C SER A 123 59.39 -10.55 -46.99
N THR A 124 58.44 -9.67 -46.67
CA THR A 124 57.02 -9.79 -47.00
C THR A 124 56.41 -8.42 -47.27
N THR A 125 55.20 -8.36 -47.82
CA THR A 125 54.45 -7.10 -48.01
C THR A 125 53.19 -7.12 -47.18
N ILE A 126 52.99 -6.09 -46.36
CA ILE A 126 51.84 -5.96 -45.46
C ILE A 126 50.93 -4.84 -46.00
N ALA A 127 49.67 -5.17 -46.28
CA ALA A 127 48.66 -4.23 -46.76
C ALA A 127 48.06 -3.43 -45.59
N ALA A 128 48.80 -2.44 -45.07
CA ALA A 128 48.44 -1.72 -43.85
C ALA A 128 47.20 -0.83 -44.04
N ARG A 129 46.23 -0.93 -43.14
CA ARG A 129 45.05 -0.04 -43.14
C ARG A 129 45.34 1.22 -42.35
N VAL A 130 45.38 2.38 -42.99
CA VAL A 130 45.80 3.65 -42.38
C VAL A 130 44.68 4.68 -42.45
N THR A 131 44.14 5.08 -41.30
CA THR A 131 43.21 6.22 -41.18
C THR A 131 43.98 7.52 -40.99
N ALA A 132 43.65 8.54 -41.79
CA ALA A 132 44.25 9.87 -41.72
C ALA A 132 43.65 10.74 -40.59
N PRO A 133 44.42 11.68 -39.98
CA PRO A 133 43.91 12.62 -38.98
C PRO A 133 42.74 13.47 -39.52
N ALA A 134 41.90 13.99 -38.63
CA ALA A 134 40.69 14.75 -38.98
C ALA A 134 40.94 16.20 -39.46
N ALA A 135 42.18 16.69 -39.38
CA ALA A 135 42.57 18.01 -39.89
C ALA A 135 43.53 17.84 -41.08
N GLY A 136 43.33 18.61 -42.15
CA GLY A 136 44.23 18.66 -43.28
C GLY A 136 45.40 19.61 -43.04
N THR A 137 46.58 19.05 -42.79
CA THR A 137 47.86 19.76 -42.67
C THR A 137 49.02 18.79 -42.97
N ARG A 138 50.26 19.24 -42.83
CA ARG A 138 51.45 18.39 -42.94
C ARG A 138 51.68 17.58 -41.67
N TYR A 139 51.88 16.27 -41.84
CA TYR A 139 52.20 15.33 -40.78
C TYR A 139 53.46 14.51 -41.13
N THR A 140 53.95 13.74 -40.17
CA THR A 140 54.79 12.56 -40.41
C THR A 140 54.00 11.31 -40.03
N LEU A 141 53.80 10.42 -40.99
CA LEU A 141 53.26 9.07 -40.78
C LEU A 141 54.44 8.15 -40.43
N THR A 142 54.35 7.44 -39.32
CA THR A 142 55.42 6.56 -38.82
C THR A 142 54.88 5.15 -38.73
N PHE A 143 55.37 4.24 -39.56
CA PHE A 143 55.07 2.81 -39.47
C PHE A 143 56.05 2.12 -38.53
N ASP A 144 55.54 1.30 -37.61
CA ASP A 144 56.38 0.44 -36.77
C ASP A 144 55.73 -0.93 -36.55
N MET A 145 56.58 -1.94 -36.38
CA MET A 145 56.14 -3.27 -35.98
C MET A 145 55.91 -3.30 -34.48
N VAL A 146 54.84 -3.96 -34.03
CA VAL A 146 54.50 -4.13 -32.62
C VAL A 146 54.40 -5.61 -32.30
N ARG A 147 55.03 -6.02 -31.20
CA ARG A 147 54.76 -7.30 -30.56
C ARG A 147 53.67 -7.06 -29.52
N GLU A 148 52.46 -7.52 -29.84
CA GLU A 148 51.29 -7.33 -28.98
C GLU A 148 51.54 -7.79 -27.55
N GLY A 149 51.02 -7.03 -26.57
CA GLY A 149 51.26 -7.26 -25.14
C GLY A 149 52.69 -7.00 -24.63
N VAL A 150 53.66 -6.71 -25.50
CA VAL A 150 55.09 -6.60 -25.13
C VAL A 150 55.70 -5.24 -25.48
N GLY A 151 55.54 -4.75 -26.72
CA GLY A 151 56.09 -3.46 -27.12
C GLY A 151 56.34 -3.25 -28.61
N TRP A 152 56.60 -1.98 -28.94
CA TRP A 152 56.93 -1.46 -30.27
C TRP A 152 58.40 -1.74 -30.62
N PHE A 153 58.72 -1.98 -31.89
CA PHE A 153 60.07 -2.31 -32.33
C PHE A 153 61.03 -1.12 -32.22
N GLU A 154 60.56 0.13 -32.31
CA GLU A 154 61.36 1.34 -31.98
C GLU A 154 61.91 1.28 -30.55
N LEU A 155 61.21 0.62 -29.61
CA LEU A 155 61.66 0.40 -28.23
C LEU A 155 62.52 -0.87 -28.04
N LEU A 156 62.66 -1.70 -29.08
CA LEU A 156 63.39 -2.98 -29.07
C LEU A 156 64.61 -3.01 -30.00
N GLY A 157 64.95 -1.88 -30.64
CA GLY A 157 66.11 -1.72 -31.51
C GLY A 157 65.83 -1.75 -33.01
N GLY A 158 64.56 -1.79 -33.43
CA GLY A 158 64.14 -1.51 -34.80
C GLY A 158 64.18 -0.01 -35.12
N THR A 159 64.12 0.34 -36.41
CA THR A 159 63.96 1.73 -36.87
C THR A 159 62.65 1.86 -37.64
N PRO A 160 61.70 2.71 -37.21
CA PRO A 160 60.39 2.79 -37.85
C PRO A 160 60.44 3.56 -39.17
N GLY A 161 59.53 3.20 -40.09
CA GLY A 161 59.41 3.82 -41.41
C GLY A 161 58.68 5.16 -41.34
N ARG A 162 59.44 6.27 -41.32
CA ARG A 162 58.90 7.64 -41.21
C ARG A 162 58.73 8.32 -42.58
N VAL A 163 57.51 8.75 -42.90
CA VAL A 163 57.10 9.34 -44.19
C VAL A 163 56.48 10.72 -43.98
N PRO A 164 57.14 11.81 -44.42
CA PRO A 164 56.53 13.14 -44.47
C PRO A 164 55.32 13.14 -45.41
N THR A 165 54.15 13.45 -44.87
CA THR A 165 52.87 13.19 -45.52
C THR A 165 52.00 14.44 -45.48
N ASN A 166 51.42 14.83 -46.62
CA ASN A 166 50.41 15.88 -46.66
C ASN A 166 49.02 15.26 -46.51
N VAL A 167 48.22 15.77 -45.57
CA VAL A 167 46.81 15.42 -45.43
C VAL A 167 46.00 16.61 -45.93
N GLU A 168 45.16 16.40 -46.93
CA GLU A 168 44.26 17.42 -47.48
C GLU A 168 42.98 17.49 -46.65
N ASN A 169 42.37 18.67 -46.54
CA ASN A 169 41.10 18.81 -45.83
C ASN A 169 39.97 18.15 -46.65
N ALA A 170 39.12 17.36 -45.99
CA ALA A 170 38.01 16.68 -46.64
C ALA A 170 37.01 17.68 -47.25
N PHE A 171 36.54 17.42 -48.47
CA PHE A 171 35.63 18.31 -49.19
C PHE A 171 34.28 18.50 -48.46
N TRP A 172 33.73 17.39 -47.94
CA TRP A 172 32.52 17.37 -47.12
C TRP A 172 32.88 16.78 -45.74
N SER A 173 32.94 17.63 -44.72
CA SER A 173 33.26 17.26 -43.34
C SER A 173 32.59 18.23 -42.37
N GLY A 174 32.20 17.74 -41.19
CA GLY A 174 31.52 18.55 -40.18
C GLY A 174 31.85 18.15 -38.74
N ARG A 175 31.31 18.91 -37.79
CA ARG A 175 31.36 18.61 -36.35
C ARG A 175 30.04 19.01 -35.71
N TYR A 176 29.55 18.18 -34.78
CA TYR A 176 28.26 18.36 -34.11
C TYR A 176 28.44 18.35 -32.59
N GLU A 177 27.78 19.25 -31.88
CA GLU A 177 27.68 19.25 -30.43
C GLU A 177 26.21 19.35 -30.01
N ALA A 178 25.77 18.47 -29.10
CA ALA A 178 24.40 18.45 -28.60
C ALA A 178 24.39 18.32 -27.07
N PRO A 179 23.46 18.98 -26.36
CA PRO A 179 23.30 18.82 -24.91
C PRO A 179 22.66 17.47 -24.54
N LEU A 180 22.67 17.16 -23.25
CA LEU A 180 21.87 16.08 -22.69
C LEU A 180 20.37 16.37 -22.87
N VAL A 181 19.59 15.37 -23.27
CA VAL A 181 18.13 15.49 -23.40
C VAL A 181 17.41 15.11 -22.11
N SER A 182 16.33 15.83 -21.79
CA SER A 182 15.41 15.43 -20.72
C SER A 182 14.48 14.31 -21.19
N ALA A 183 14.04 13.47 -20.25
CA ALA A 183 13.10 12.37 -20.53
C ALA A 183 11.82 12.85 -21.24
N ALA A 184 11.24 11.96 -22.03
CA ALA A 184 10.10 12.24 -22.90
C ALA A 184 8.91 11.31 -22.59
N GLY A 185 7.71 11.78 -22.91
CA GLY A 185 6.51 10.96 -23.06
C GLY A 185 6.62 10.03 -24.27
N LEU A 186 5.87 8.92 -24.24
CA LEU A 186 5.76 8.02 -25.40
C LEU A 186 5.17 8.77 -26.59
N GLY A 187 5.89 8.81 -27.72
CA GLY A 187 5.49 9.58 -28.90
C GLY A 187 5.61 11.11 -28.77
N GLU A 188 6.21 11.64 -27.71
CA GLU A 188 6.36 13.10 -27.53
C GLU A 188 7.36 13.69 -28.53
N THR A 189 6.96 14.74 -29.25
CA THR A 189 7.86 15.51 -30.12
C THR A 189 8.48 16.66 -29.34
N LYS A 190 9.81 16.72 -29.33
CA LYS A 190 10.62 17.68 -28.57
C LYS A 190 11.70 18.32 -29.45
N THR A 191 12.30 19.40 -28.98
CA THR A 191 13.40 20.08 -29.67
C THR A 191 14.72 19.99 -28.90
N ILE A 192 15.84 20.12 -29.61
CA ILE A 192 17.19 20.18 -29.06
C ILE A 192 18.05 21.18 -29.85
N PRO A 193 18.74 22.13 -29.20
CA PRO A 193 19.72 22.98 -29.88
C PRO A 193 21.00 22.19 -30.14
N VAL A 194 21.45 22.16 -31.39
CA VAL A 194 22.64 21.45 -31.83
C VAL A 194 23.59 22.44 -32.50
N THR A 195 24.82 22.54 -32.01
CA THR A 195 25.87 23.31 -32.66
C THR A 195 26.43 22.50 -33.82
N VAL A 196 26.43 23.08 -35.02
CA VAL A 196 26.87 22.44 -36.26
C VAL A 196 27.95 23.29 -36.92
N THR A 197 29.14 22.73 -37.09
CA THR A 197 30.28 23.36 -37.76
C THR A 197 30.56 22.66 -39.08
N ASN A 198 30.76 23.43 -40.16
CA ASN A 198 31.34 22.92 -41.40
C ASN A 198 32.87 22.91 -41.25
N THR A 199 33.48 21.73 -41.18
CA THR A 199 34.94 21.54 -41.08
C THR A 199 35.57 21.10 -42.40
N GLY A 200 34.77 21.01 -43.47
CA GLY A 200 35.24 20.74 -44.83
C GLY A 200 35.62 21.99 -45.61
N THR A 201 36.06 21.80 -46.86
CA THR A 201 36.47 22.89 -47.76
C THR A 201 35.35 23.46 -48.62
N VAL A 202 34.20 22.76 -48.72
CA VAL A 202 33.07 23.16 -49.59
C VAL A 202 31.96 23.80 -48.76
N THR A 203 31.36 24.89 -49.25
CA THR A 203 30.14 25.48 -48.67
C THR A 203 28.99 24.47 -48.69
N TRP A 204 28.36 24.27 -47.54
CA TRP A 204 27.13 23.49 -47.46
C TRP A 204 25.97 24.37 -47.94
N ASN A 205 25.51 24.14 -49.15
CA ASN A 205 24.37 24.85 -49.72
C ASN A 205 23.09 24.35 -49.03
N ALA A 206 22.25 25.26 -48.55
CA ALA A 206 20.95 24.96 -47.95
C ALA A 206 19.82 24.86 -48.99
N THR A 207 20.12 25.16 -50.25
CA THR A 207 19.18 25.09 -51.39
C THR A 207 19.86 24.47 -52.62
N GLY A 208 19.09 24.19 -53.68
CA GLY A 208 19.57 23.56 -54.92
C GLY A 208 19.20 22.07 -55.01
N PRO A 209 19.90 21.27 -55.84
CA PRO A 209 19.53 19.88 -56.13
C PRO A 209 19.92 18.87 -55.03
N ASN A 210 20.93 19.20 -54.22
CA ASN A 210 21.39 18.37 -53.09
C ASN A 210 21.68 19.27 -51.87
N PRO A 211 20.66 19.92 -51.29
CA PRO A 211 20.85 20.76 -50.11
C PRO A 211 21.37 19.93 -48.93
N VAL A 212 22.04 20.59 -47.99
CA VAL A 212 22.40 20.00 -46.71
C VAL A 212 21.33 20.35 -45.67
N ASN A 213 20.85 19.35 -44.95
CA ASN A 213 19.94 19.47 -43.81
C ASN A 213 20.58 18.79 -42.58
N VAL A 214 19.95 18.94 -41.41
CA VAL A 214 20.24 18.13 -40.22
C VAL A 214 19.09 17.15 -39.99
N GLY A 215 19.42 15.90 -39.68
CA GLY A 215 18.45 14.86 -39.36
C GLY A 215 18.82 14.12 -38.09
N TYR A 216 18.03 13.10 -37.72
CA TYR A 216 18.30 12.28 -36.54
C TYR A 216 18.00 10.81 -36.76
N HIS A 217 18.62 9.98 -35.94
CA HIS A 217 18.38 8.55 -35.79
C HIS A 217 18.04 8.23 -34.33
N LEU A 218 17.28 7.17 -34.09
CA LEU A 218 17.06 6.61 -32.76
C LEU A 218 17.48 5.15 -32.74
N PHE A 219 18.25 4.78 -31.73
CA PHE A 219 18.67 3.40 -31.46
C PHE A 219 18.18 2.95 -30.08
N ASP A 220 17.89 1.67 -29.91
CA ASP A 220 17.58 1.05 -28.62
C ASP A 220 18.85 0.82 -27.76
N SER A 221 18.67 0.28 -26.56
CA SER A 221 19.77 0.01 -25.62
C SER A 221 20.74 -1.11 -26.05
N ALA A 222 20.43 -1.87 -27.10
CA ALA A 222 21.32 -2.84 -27.73
C ALA A 222 21.97 -2.31 -29.03
N GLY A 223 21.63 -1.08 -29.45
CA GLY A 223 22.09 -0.48 -30.71
C GLY A 223 21.22 -0.81 -31.92
N GLY A 224 20.09 -1.49 -31.74
CA GLY A 224 19.11 -1.75 -32.80
C GLY A 224 18.44 -0.45 -33.27
N THR A 225 18.22 -0.31 -34.57
CA THR A 225 17.65 0.93 -35.15
C THR A 225 16.14 0.99 -34.94
N VAL A 226 15.68 2.04 -34.25
CA VAL A 226 14.25 2.33 -33.99
C VAL A 226 13.72 3.37 -34.98
N VAL A 227 14.53 4.38 -35.32
CA VAL A 227 14.26 5.34 -36.41
C VAL A 227 15.56 5.53 -37.18
N TRP A 228 15.57 5.19 -38.48
CA TRP A 228 16.72 5.48 -39.34
C TRP A 228 16.62 6.84 -40.04
N ASP A 229 15.40 7.31 -40.36
CA ASP A 229 15.22 8.50 -41.20
C ASP A 229 14.34 9.54 -40.49
N GLY A 230 14.93 10.22 -39.51
CA GLY A 230 14.25 11.24 -38.71
C GLY A 230 13.99 12.55 -39.47
N THR A 231 12.95 13.26 -39.02
CA THR A 231 12.47 14.55 -39.56
C THR A 231 13.61 15.52 -39.85
N ARG A 232 13.67 16.02 -41.10
CA ARG A 232 14.68 17.00 -41.51
C ARG A 232 14.44 18.36 -40.87
N THR A 233 15.53 18.93 -40.35
CA THR A 233 15.61 20.31 -39.90
C THR A 233 16.47 21.09 -40.91
N PRO A 234 15.92 22.14 -41.57
CA PRO A 234 16.67 22.92 -42.54
C PRO A 234 17.93 23.58 -41.95
N LEU A 235 19.01 23.64 -42.74
CA LEU A 235 20.27 24.28 -42.36
C LEU A 235 20.15 25.80 -42.12
N GLY A 236 19.16 26.47 -42.72
CA GLY A 236 18.99 27.92 -42.73
C GLY A 236 19.55 28.52 -44.03
N PRO A 237 20.32 29.62 -43.99
CA PRO A 237 21.20 30.03 -45.09
C PRO A 237 22.29 28.97 -45.37
N ASP A 238 23.11 29.17 -46.40
CA ASP A 238 24.29 28.32 -46.63
C ASP A 238 25.28 28.38 -45.45
N LEU A 239 26.13 27.35 -45.28
CA LEU A 239 27.16 27.29 -44.24
C LEU A 239 28.55 27.08 -44.88
N GLY A 240 29.32 28.16 -44.97
CA GLY A 240 30.66 28.17 -45.57
C GLY A 240 31.69 27.36 -44.77
N ALA A 241 32.83 27.03 -45.40
CA ALA A 241 33.94 26.36 -44.74
C ALA A 241 34.38 27.09 -43.46
N GLY A 242 34.55 26.36 -42.36
CA GLY A 242 34.89 26.89 -41.03
C GLY A 242 33.73 27.56 -40.28
N GLN A 243 32.56 27.77 -40.89
CA GLN A 243 31.43 28.42 -40.23
C GLN A 243 30.70 27.47 -39.27
N THR A 244 30.11 28.05 -38.23
CA THR A 244 29.33 27.35 -37.19
C THR A 244 27.96 27.98 -37.01
N ARG A 245 26.92 27.17 -36.78
CA ARG A 245 25.55 27.61 -36.51
C ARG A 245 24.87 26.71 -35.48
N VAL A 246 24.03 27.28 -34.62
CA VAL A 246 23.12 26.50 -33.76
C VAL A 246 21.82 26.25 -34.51
N ILE A 247 21.39 25.00 -34.55
CA ILE A 247 20.20 24.53 -35.28
C ILE A 247 19.27 23.85 -34.27
N ILE A 248 17.98 24.21 -34.28
CA ILE A 248 16.99 23.66 -33.36
C ILE A 248 16.37 22.42 -34.00
N VAL A 249 16.95 21.26 -33.74
CA VAL A 249 16.51 19.97 -34.30
C VAL A 249 15.26 19.49 -33.58
N THR A 250 14.27 19.03 -34.34
CA THR A 250 13.03 18.44 -33.82
C THR A 250 13.08 16.92 -33.91
N TYR A 251 12.82 16.20 -32.81
CA TYR A 251 12.78 14.75 -32.76
C TYR A 251 11.53 14.24 -32.05
N THR A 252 11.09 13.02 -32.37
CA THR A 252 9.93 12.37 -31.74
C THR A 252 10.40 11.15 -30.95
N ALA A 253 10.05 11.07 -29.67
CA ALA A 253 10.42 9.96 -28.82
C ALA A 253 9.66 8.67 -29.20
N PRO A 254 10.25 7.47 -28.99
CA PRO A 254 9.58 6.20 -29.31
C PRO A 254 8.22 6.02 -28.60
N ALA A 255 7.32 5.27 -29.23
CA ALA A 255 6.02 4.92 -28.66
C ALA A 255 6.10 3.85 -27.55
N ALA A 256 7.25 3.20 -27.37
CA ALA A 256 7.50 2.20 -26.32
C ALA A 256 8.42 2.77 -25.22
N ALA A 257 8.13 2.45 -23.96
CA ALA A 257 8.95 2.88 -22.83
C ALA A 257 10.33 2.19 -22.86
N GLY A 258 11.40 2.93 -22.57
CA GLY A 258 12.77 2.39 -22.65
C GLY A 258 13.88 3.44 -22.57
N GLN A 259 15.12 2.96 -22.64
CA GLN A 259 16.31 3.79 -22.84
C GLN A 259 16.77 3.66 -24.29
N TYR A 260 17.09 4.81 -24.90
CA TYR A 260 17.42 4.95 -26.31
C TYR A 260 18.64 5.87 -26.48
N SER A 261 19.27 5.84 -27.65
CA SER A 261 20.27 6.81 -28.07
C SER A 261 19.71 7.65 -29.21
N LEU A 262 19.56 8.96 -28.98
CA LEU A 262 19.26 9.95 -30.01
C LEU A 262 20.57 10.38 -30.66
N SER A 263 20.72 10.11 -31.96
CA SER A 263 21.89 10.47 -32.74
C SER A 263 21.53 11.51 -33.79
N ILE A 264 22.39 12.51 -34.01
CA ILE A 264 22.11 13.69 -34.84
C ILE A 264 23.34 14.02 -35.70
N GLU A 265 23.14 14.14 -37.00
CA GLU A 265 24.16 14.52 -37.97
C GLU A 265 23.55 15.26 -39.18
N ALA A 266 24.42 15.81 -40.03
CA ALA A 266 24.00 16.42 -41.29
C ALA A 266 23.80 15.36 -42.38
N VAL A 267 22.96 15.69 -43.37
CA VAL A 267 22.69 14.88 -44.55
C VAL A 267 22.72 15.76 -45.78
N ARG A 268 23.45 15.33 -46.82
CA ARG A 268 23.41 15.93 -48.14
C ARG A 268 22.35 15.20 -48.95
N GLU A 269 21.20 15.84 -49.14
CA GLU A 269 19.98 15.19 -49.62
C GLU A 269 20.17 14.57 -51.00
N GLY A 270 19.68 13.34 -51.16
CA GLY A 270 19.86 12.53 -52.37
C GLY A 270 21.28 11.99 -52.59
N ILE A 271 22.22 12.20 -51.66
CA ILE A 271 23.61 11.70 -51.76
C ILE A 271 23.96 10.80 -50.57
N THR A 272 24.14 11.35 -49.37
CA THR A 272 24.49 10.58 -48.16
C THR A 272 24.34 11.39 -46.88
N TRP A 273 24.15 10.67 -45.77
CA TRP A 273 24.47 11.12 -44.41
C TRP A 273 25.98 11.37 -44.27
N PHE A 274 26.38 12.31 -43.41
CA PHE A 274 27.78 12.71 -43.25
C PHE A 274 28.63 11.63 -42.54
N SER A 275 28.03 10.70 -41.81
CA SER A 275 28.66 9.44 -41.39
C SER A 275 29.16 8.59 -42.57
N GLY A 276 28.51 8.69 -43.75
CA GLY A 276 29.01 8.13 -45.01
C GLY A 276 30.27 8.82 -45.56
N TYR A 277 30.61 10.02 -45.07
CA TYR A 277 31.90 10.70 -45.25
C TYR A 277 32.85 10.51 -44.04
N GLY A 278 32.54 9.58 -43.13
CA GLY A 278 33.34 9.30 -41.93
C GLY A 278 33.16 10.30 -40.78
N VAL A 279 32.18 11.20 -40.85
CA VAL A 279 31.93 12.21 -39.79
C VAL A 279 31.08 11.59 -38.67
N PRO A 280 31.53 11.59 -37.39
CA PRO A 280 30.75 11.04 -36.30
C PRO A 280 29.56 11.95 -35.93
N ALA A 281 28.38 11.36 -35.80
CA ALA A 281 27.17 12.01 -35.32
C ALA A 281 27.28 12.40 -33.82
N ALA A 282 26.61 13.48 -33.42
CA ALA A 282 26.39 13.76 -32.00
C ALA A 282 25.41 12.72 -31.42
N SER A 283 25.59 12.28 -30.17
CA SER A 283 24.74 11.25 -29.57
C SER A 283 24.43 11.53 -28.10
N SER A 284 23.14 11.51 -27.74
CA SER A 284 22.63 11.75 -26.38
C SER A 284 21.66 10.65 -25.94
N ARG A 285 21.75 10.22 -24.67
CA ARG A 285 20.83 9.22 -24.10
C ARG A 285 19.44 9.81 -23.89
N LEU A 286 18.41 9.14 -24.39
CA LEU A 286 17.00 9.51 -24.28
C LEU A 286 16.24 8.45 -23.46
N SER A 287 15.48 8.90 -22.47
CA SER A 287 14.55 8.06 -21.70
C SER A 287 13.12 8.35 -22.15
N ALA A 288 12.41 7.35 -22.66
CA ALA A 288 10.99 7.47 -23.02
C ALA A 288 10.13 6.72 -22.00
N THR A 289 9.07 7.37 -21.49
CA THR A 289 8.22 6.83 -20.42
C THR A 289 6.75 7.19 -20.62
N SER A 290 5.84 6.41 -20.01
CA SER A 290 4.40 6.73 -19.97
C SER A 290 4.05 7.94 -19.09
N GLY A 291 5.00 8.42 -18.26
CA GLY A 291 4.75 9.41 -17.21
C GLY A 291 4.00 8.87 -15.98
N TYR A 292 3.55 7.60 -16.01
CA TYR A 292 3.00 6.89 -14.87
C TYR A 292 4.09 6.07 -14.18
N SER A 293 4.18 6.17 -12.87
CA SER A 293 5.00 5.29 -12.03
C SER A 293 4.35 5.19 -10.66
N ALA A 294 4.09 3.97 -10.20
CA ALA A 294 3.36 3.71 -8.96
C ALA A 294 3.81 2.38 -8.35
N GLY A 295 3.36 2.12 -7.13
CA GLY A 295 3.56 0.83 -6.47
C GLY A 295 2.50 0.56 -5.40
N TYR A 296 2.53 -0.67 -4.87
CA TYR A 296 1.54 -1.18 -3.94
C TYR A 296 2.23 -1.56 -2.63
N GLY A 297 1.88 -0.86 -1.54
CA GLY A 297 2.48 -0.97 -0.22
C GLY A 297 1.87 -2.08 0.63
N ALA A 298 1.39 -1.74 1.83
CA ALA A 298 0.70 -2.69 2.69
C ALA A 298 -0.65 -3.12 2.09
N THR A 299 -1.08 -4.32 2.46
CA THR A 299 -2.34 -4.94 2.03
C THR A 299 -2.97 -5.69 3.19
N THR A 300 -4.28 -5.93 3.14
CA THR A 300 -4.99 -6.78 4.10
C THR A 300 -5.27 -8.20 3.57
N THR A 301 -4.60 -8.60 2.49
CA THR A 301 -4.79 -9.90 1.82
C THR A 301 -4.56 -11.07 2.78
N PRO A 302 -5.57 -11.92 3.04
CA PRO A 302 -5.45 -13.02 3.99
C PRO A 302 -4.69 -14.20 3.37
N ARG A 303 -3.93 -14.93 4.19
CA ARG A 303 -3.25 -16.17 3.77
C ARG A 303 -4.23 -17.25 3.31
N GLN A 304 -5.40 -17.32 3.95
CA GLN A 304 -6.46 -18.28 3.67
C GLN A 304 -7.83 -17.61 3.64
N ALA A 305 -8.68 -18.08 2.73
CA ALA A 305 -10.07 -17.65 2.60
C ALA A 305 -10.93 -18.80 2.07
N ALA A 306 -12.25 -18.71 2.23
CA ALA A 306 -13.15 -19.75 1.75
C ALA A 306 -13.52 -19.58 0.26
N ILE A 307 -13.87 -20.69 -0.40
CA ILE A 307 -14.46 -20.69 -1.75
C ILE A 307 -15.62 -19.69 -1.89
N GLY A 308 -15.69 -18.99 -3.03
CA GLY A 308 -16.76 -18.04 -3.37
C GLY A 308 -16.81 -16.74 -2.55
N THR A 309 -15.91 -16.55 -1.56
CA THR A 309 -15.94 -15.36 -0.70
C THR A 309 -15.66 -14.08 -1.48
N ILE A 310 -16.41 -13.01 -1.20
CA ILE A 310 -15.99 -11.63 -1.49
C ILE A 310 -15.17 -11.14 -0.30
N LEU A 311 -13.90 -10.81 -0.53
CA LEU A 311 -13.04 -10.19 0.46
C LEU A 311 -13.12 -8.66 0.33
N ASP A 312 -13.49 -7.98 1.41
CA ASP A 312 -13.30 -6.53 1.57
C ASP A 312 -11.85 -6.27 2.01
N LEU A 313 -11.00 -5.83 1.07
CA LEU A 313 -9.57 -5.61 1.28
C LEU A 313 -9.21 -4.12 1.16
N SER A 314 -7.96 -3.79 1.49
CA SER A 314 -7.36 -2.47 1.31
C SER A 314 -5.92 -2.59 0.85
N VAL A 315 -5.49 -1.68 -0.03
CA VAL A 315 -4.14 -1.63 -0.61
C VAL A 315 -3.61 -0.21 -0.52
N ASP A 316 -2.41 -0.01 0.00
CA ASP A 316 -1.72 1.28 -0.11
C ASP A 316 -1.21 1.49 -1.53
N VAL A 317 -1.73 2.49 -2.25
CA VAL A 317 -1.23 2.89 -3.56
C VAL A 317 -0.29 4.07 -3.39
N VAL A 318 0.96 3.92 -3.86
CA VAL A 318 2.00 4.96 -3.83
C VAL A 318 2.22 5.50 -5.23
N ASN A 319 2.25 6.83 -5.39
CA ASN A 319 2.59 7.48 -6.66
C ASN A 319 4.06 7.93 -6.66
N TYR A 320 4.88 7.31 -7.51
CA TYR A 320 6.29 7.68 -7.73
C TYR A 320 6.49 8.53 -9.00
N GLY A 321 5.45 8.71 -9.81
CA GLY A 321 5.51 9.40 -11.09
C GLY A 321 5.28 10.91 -11.00
N PRO A 322 5.66 11.67 -12.04
CA PRO A 322 5.40 13.10 -12.11
C PRO A 322 3.92 13.45 -12.38
N ARG A 323 3.08 12.48 -12.75
CA ARG A 323 1.64 12.66 -13.00
C ARG A 323 0.83 12.32 -11.75
N THR A 324 -0.14 13.16 -11.38
CA THR A 324 -1.17 12.84 -10.39
C THR A 324 -2.03 11.66 -10.87
N LEU A 325 -2.27 10.68 -10.00
CA LEU A 325 -3.28 9.64 -10.23
C LEU A 325 -4.65 10.20 -9.83
N ALA A 326 -5.39 10.70 -10.82
CA ALA A 326 -6.66 11.39 -10.59
C ALA A 326 -7.83 10.42 -10.36
N ARG A 327 -8.64 10.70 -9.34
CA ARG A 327 -9.84 9.94 -8.98
C ARG A 327 -10.84 9.93 -10.12
N GLY A 328 -11.31 8.73 -10.50
CA GLY A 328 -12.28 8.55 -11.59
C GLY A 328 -11.68 8.59 -13.00
N VAL A 329 -10.38 8.87 -13.12
CA VAL A 329 -9.58 8.63 -14.33
C VAL A 329 -8.72 7.38 -14.16
N VAL A 330 -8.19 7.19 -12.95
CA VAL A 330 -7.47 5.98 -12.52
C VAL A 330 -8.28 5.26 -11.44
N SER A 331 -8.35 3.93 -11.56
CA SER A 331 -8.91 3.01 -10.57
C SER A 331 -7.85 2.00 -10.12
N LEU A 332 -8.00 1.48 -8.90
CA LEU A 332 -7.34 0.23 -8.50
C LEU A 332 -8.19 -0.96 -8.93
N SER A 333 -7.53 -2.03 -9.38
CA SER A 333 -8.17 -3.31 -9.64
C SER A 333 -7.19 -4.47 -9.39
N TYR A 334 -7.53 -5.68 -9.84
CA TYR A 334 -6.73 -6.87 -9.64
C TYR A 334 -6.89 -7.88 -10.76
N HIS A 335 -5.85 -8.69 -10.92
CA HIS A 335 -5.85 -9.93 -11.70
C HIS A 335 -5.76 -11.11 -10.73
N LEU A 336 -6.42 -12.22 -11.02
CA LEU A 336 -6.36 -13.45 -10.23
C LEU A 336 -5.93 -14.61 -11.12
N TYR A 337 -4.92 -15.36 -10.67
CA TYR A 337 -4.36 -16.52 -11.37
C TYR A 337 -4.36 -17.75 -10.45
N THR A 338 -4.34 -18.95 -11.01
CA THR A 338 -3.98 -20.17 -10.28
C THR A 338 -2.49 -20.14 -9.88
N ALA A 339 -2.08 -21.02 -8.96
CA ALA A 339 -0.66 -21.25 -8.69
C ALA A 339 0.14 -21.52 -9.99
N ALA A 340 -0.40 -22.35 -10.89
CA ALA A 340 0.19 -22.65 -12.21
C ALA A 340 0.27 -21.43 -13.17
N GLY A 341 -0.41 -20.32 -12.87
CA GLY A 341 -0.36 -19.08 -13.66
C GLY A 341 -1.48 -18.96 -14.71
N SER A 342 -2.38 -19.93 -14.80
CA SER A 342 -3.59 -19.81 -15.63
C SER A 342 -4.49 -18.70 -15.05
N THR A 343 -4.91 -17.77 -15.88
CA THR A 343 -5.80 -16.67 -15.50
C THR A 343 -7.18 -17.19 -15.07
N VAL A 344 -7.69 -16.64 -13.97
CA VAL A 344 -9.01 -16.94 -13.38
C VAL A 344 -9.91 -15.70 -13.48
N ALA A 345 -9.34 -14.51 -13.27
CA ALA A 345 -9.95 -13.23 -13.62
C ALA A 345 -8.86 -12.27 -14.11
N TRP A 346 -9.00 -11.76 -15.35
CA TRP A 346 -8.17 -10.65 -15.85
C TRP A 346 -8.79 -9.28 -15.54
N ASP A 347 -10.12 -9.21 -15.43
CA ASP A 347 -10.83 -7.95 -15.22
C ASP A 347 -11.52 -7.97 -13.85
N GLY A 348 -10.73 -7.71 -12.81
CA GLY A 348 -11.22 -7.62 -11.44
C GLY A 348 -12.16 -6.42 -11.22
N ALA A 349 -12.82 -6.41 -10.07
CA ALA A 349 -13.67 -5.28 -9.68
C ALA A 349 -12.85 -3.97 -9.60
N ARG A 350 -13.44 -2.85 -10.01
CA ARG A 350 -12.84 -1.52 -9.88
C ARG A 350 -13.06 -0.94 -8.49
N ALA A 351 -12.01 -0.36 -7.92
CA ALA A 351 -12.08 0.53 -6.77
C ALA A 351 -11.67 1.94 -7.18
N LEU A 352 -12.61 2.88 -7.04
CA LEU A 352 -12.32 4.30 -7.19
C LEU A 352 -11.37 4.75 -6.08
N LEU A 353 -10.33 5.50 -6.43
CA LEU A 353 -9.46 6.15 -5.46
C LEU A 353 -10.29 7.07 -4.55
N PRO A 354 -10.15 7.03 -3.21
CA PRO A 354 -10.90 7.93 -2.32
C PRO A 354 -10.70 9.42 -2.62
N ARG A 355 -9.50 9.78 -3.09
CA ARG A 355 -9.06 11.10 -3.57
C ARG A 355 -7.93 10.93 -4.56
N ASP A 356 -7.51 12.00 -5.21
CA ASP A 356 -6.32 12.03 -6.06
C ASP A 356 -5.05 11.66 -5.27
N ILE A 357 -4.08 11.03 -5.95
CA ILE A 357 -2.75 10.73 -5.40
C ILE A 357 -1.72 11.57 -6.15
N ALA A 358 -1.29 12.67 -5.54
CA ALA A 358 -0.25 13.54 -6.11
C ALA A 358 1.13 12.85 -6.13
N PRO A 359 2.10 13.32 -6.94
CA PRO A 359 3.47 12.81 -6.94
C PRO A 359 4.08 12.72 -5.53
N GLY A 360 4.66 11.58 -5.19
CA GLY A 360 5.25 11.29 -3.88
C GLY A 360 4.26 10.93 -2.76
N GLN A 361 2.94 10.92 -3.01
CA GLN A 361 1.94 10.58 -2.00
C GLN A 361 1.57 9.09 -1.99
N THR A 362 1.05 8.65 -0.84
CA THR A 362 0.44 7.33 -0.63
C THR A 362 -1.03 7.49 -0.24
N LEU A 363 -1.89 6.56 -0.68
CA LEU A 363 -3.30 6.50 -0.30
C LEU A 363 -3.74 5.04 -0.15
N THR A 364 -4.30 4.70 1.01
CA THR A 364 -4.98 3.42 1.23
C THR A 364 -6.31 3.39 0.45
N VAL A 365 -6.44 2.44 -0.48
CA VAL A 365 -7.62 2.27 -1.34
C VAL A 365 -8.37 1.00 -0.92
N PRO A 366 -9.65 1.08 -0.50
CA PRO A 366 -10.47 -0.09 -0.21
C PRO A 366 -10.99 -0.72 -1.51
N ILE A 367 -10.93 -2.05 -1.61
CA ILE A 367 -11.26 -2.81 -2.83
C ILE A 367 -11.89 -4.18 -2.49
N ARG A 368 -12.82 -4.65 -3.33
CA ARG A 368 -13.50 -5.94 -3.15
C ARG A 368 -13.00 -7.00 -4.13
N VAL A 369 -12.52 -8.12 -3.60
CA VAL A 369 -11.96 -9.24 -4.39
C VAL A 369 -12.89 -10.43 -4.33
N GLN A 370 -13.39 -10.90 -5.49
CA GLN A 370 -14.22 -12.10 -5.60
C GLN A 370 -13.31 -13.33 -5.76
N LEU A 371 -13.40 -14.28 -4.83
CA LEU A 371 -12.65 -15.54 -4.92
C LEU A 371 -13.41 -16.62 -5.70
N PRO A 372 -12.71 -17.62 -6.27
CA PRO A 372 -13.31 -18.68 -7.06
C PRO A 372 -14.10 -19.68 -6.19
N SER A 373 -15.02 -20.42 -6.80
CA SER A 373 -15.77 -21.50 -6.14
C SER A 373 -14.96 -22.78 -5.90
N THR A 374 -13.74 -22.86 -6.42
CA THR A 374 -12.84 -24.02 -6.33
C THR A 374 -11.70 -23.78 -5.34
N SER A 375 -11.36 -24.80 -4.54
CA SER A 375 -10.23 -24.73 -3.60
C SER A 375 -8.88 -24.93 -4.29
N GLY A 376 -7.85 -24.25 -3.80
CA GLY A 376 -6.48 -24.31 -4.32
C GLY A 376 -5.67 -23.07 -3.95
N ASP A 377 -4.40 -23.03 -4.35
CA ASP A 377 -3.56 -21.84 -4.23
C ASP A 377 -3.74 -20.90 -5.43
N TYR A 378 -3.96 -19.62 -5.14
CA TYR A 378 -4.17 -18.57 -6.13
C TYR A 378 -3.20 -17.40 -5.92
N ARG A 379 -2.84 -16.73 -7.01
CA ARG A 379 -2.01 -15.52 -7.02
C ARG A 379 -2.88 -14.32 -7.36
N LEU A 380 -3.04 -13.41 -6.40
CA LEU A 380 -3.73 -12.14 -6.54
C LEU A 380 -2.70 -11.08 -6.94
N SER A 381 -2.91 -10.38 -8.04
CA SER A 381 -1.96 -9.38 -8.57
C SER A 381 -2.63 -8.01 -8.64
N TRP A 382 -2.14 -7.06 -7.88
CA TRP A 382 -2.66 -5.70 -7.82
C TRP A 382 -2.17 -4.87 -9.00
N ASP A 383 -3.09 -4.17 -9.66
CA ASP A 383 -2.81 -3.33 -10.82
C ASP A 383 -3.69 -2.09 -10.83
N LEU A 384 -3.19 -1.00 -11.40
CA LEU A 384 -3.94 0.22 -11.65
C LEU A 384 -4.42 0.22 -13.11
N VAL A 385 -5.55 0.86 -13.37
CA VAL A 385 -6.07 1.01 -14.72
C VAL A 385 -6.46 2.46 -14.96
N GLN A 386 -6.03 3.02 -16.09
CA GLN A 386 -6.56 4.26 -16.63
C GLN A 386 -7.81 3.90 -17.44
N GLU A 387 -8.99 4.28 -16.94
CA GLU A 387 -10.26 3.78 -17.48
C GLU A 387 -10.44 4.20 -18.94
N GLY A 388 -10.82 3.23 -19.78
CA GLY A 388 -10.95 3.41 -21.24
C GLY A 388 -9.63 3.55 -22.00
N VAL A 389 -8.45 3.42 -21.36
CA VAL A 389 -7.14 3.60 -22.00
C VAL A 389 -6.27 2.34 -21.90
N ALA A 390 -5.75 2.02 -20.71
CA ALA A 390 -4.79 0.93 -20.52
C ALA A 390 -4.64 0.53 -19.04
N TRP A 391 -4.19 -0.70 -18.81
CA TRP A 391 -3.64 -1.11 -17.52
C TRP A 391 -2.26 -0.47 -17.33
N LEU A 392 -1.94 0.03 -16.14
CA LEU A 392 -0.66 0.69 -15.89
C LEU A 392 0.51 -0.31 -15.94
N SER A 393 0.26 -1.60 -15.71
CA SER A 393 1.20 -2.68 -16.05
C SER A 393 1.63 -2.71 -17.53
N GLN A 394 0.70 -2.46 -18.45
CA GLN A 394 0.98 -2.32 -19.88
C GLN A 394 1.76 -1.02 -20.20
N LEU A 395 1.74 -0.05 -19.29
CA LEU A 395 2.47 1.22 -19.35
C LEU A 395 3.78 1.21 -18.54
N GLY A 396 4.22 0.04 -18.06
CA GLY A 396 5.51 -0.18 -17.37
C GLY A 396 5.48 -0.16 -15.84
N VAL A 397 4.31 -0.10 -15.21
CA VAL A 397 4.17 -0.07 -13.74
C VAL A 397 4.11 -1.51 -13.17
N PRO A 398 5.05 -1.94 -12.31
CA PRO A 398 5.10 -3.33 -11.85
C PRO A 398 3.95 -3.67 -10.89
N MET A 399 3.17 -4.71 -11.22
CA MET A 399 2.14 -5.28 -10.34
C MET A 399 2.74 -5.87 -9.06
N LYS A 400 2.02 -5.77 -7.93
CA LYS A 400 2.35 -6.54 -6.71
C LYS A 400 1.58 -7.86 -6.71
N VAL A 401 2.31 -8.98 -6.66
CA VAL A 401 1.71 -10.33 -6.59
C VAL A 401 1.73 -10.86 -5.17
N GLU A 402 0.60 -11.38 -4.71
CA GLU A 402 0.38 -11.97 -3.39
C GLU A 402 -0.30 -13.34 -3.53
N SER A 403 -0.23 -14.19 -2.50
CA SER A 403 -0.82 -15.54 -2.53
C SER A 403 -1.97 -15.68 -1.53
N VAL A 404 -3.06 -16.30 -1.98
CA VAL A 404 -4.22 -16.65 -1.16
C VAL A 404 -4.58 -18.12 -1.38
N ASN A 405 -4.61 -18.89 -0.30
CA ASN A 405 -5.03 -20.30 -0.32
C ASN A 405 -6.56 -20.36 -0.11
N VAL A 406 -7.28 -20.78 -1.14
CA VAL A 406 -8.74 -20.87 -1.12
C VAL A 406 -9.14 -22.28 -0.66
N VAL A 407 -9.94 -22.37 0.40
CA VAL A 407 -10.29 -23.65 1.05
C VAL A 407 -11.81 -23.89 1.08
N PRO A 408 -12.28 -25.13 1.29
CA PRO A 408 -13.69 -25.41 1.53
C PRO A 408 -14.26 -24.60 2.71
N GLY A 409 -15.50 -24.15 2.56
CA GLY A 409 -16.18 -23.29 3.51
C GLY A 409 -17.66 -23.12 3.19
N VAL A 410 -18.32 -22.25 3.93
CA VAL A 410 -19.77 -22.03 3.87
C VAL A 410 -20.08 -20.53 3.83
N THR A 411 -20.84 -20.09 2.83
CA THR A 411 -21.37 -18.72 2.74
C THR A 411 -22.76 -18.65 3.35
N PHE A 412 -22.92 -17.79 4.35
CA PHE A 412 -24.21 -17.39 4.87
C PHE A 412 -24.61 -16.06 4.24
N PHE A 413 -25.79 -16.03 3.62
CA PHE A 413 -26.49 -14.81 3.25
C PHE A 413 -27.47 -14.48 4.37
N GLY A 414 -27.61 -13.20 4.73
CA GLY A 414 -28.35 -12.79 5.92
C GLY A 414 -29.06 -11.45 5.76
N LYS A 415 -30.04 -11.21 6.65
CA LYS A 415 -30.73 -9.94 6.81
C LYS A 415 -30.84 -9.57 8.29
N GLY A 416 -31.04 -8.30 8.59
CA GLY A 416 -31.22 -7.82 9.96
C GLY A 416 -29.92 -7.76 10.78
N ASN A 417 -30.04 -7.32 12.02
CA ASN A 417 -28.95 -7.16 12.99
C ASN A 417 -29.48 -7.14 14.43
N GLY A 418 -28.97 -8.04 15.27
CA GLY A 418 -29.50 -8.37 16.59
C GLY A 418 -30.34 -9.64 16.59
N HIS A 419 -31.09 -9.86 17.67
CA HIS A 419 -31.89 -11.07 17.88
C HIS A 419 -33.25 -11.05 17.13
N GLY A 420 -33.70 -9.90 16.62
CA GLY A 420 -34.92 -9.79 15.81
C GLY A 420 -36.24 -9.92 16.58
N VAL A 421 -36.22 -9.93 17.91
CA VAL A 421 -37.44 -10.03 18.75
C VAL A 421 -37.97 -8.64 19.07
N GLY A 422 -39.29 -8.46 18.97
CA GLY A 422 -39.96 -7.19 19.28
C GLY A 422 -39.66 -6.11 18.25
N MET A 423 -39.24 -4.92 18.68
CA MET A 423 -39.13 -3.75 17.79
C MET A 423 -37.83 -3.71 16.98
N SER A 424 -37.94 -3.47 15.66
CA SER A 424 -36.80 -3.06 14.83
C SER A 424 -36.54 -1.57 14.98
N GLN A 425 -35.30 -1.16 15.21
CA GLN A 425 -34.91 0.26 15.25
C GLN A 425 -35.00 0.89 13.83
N HIS A 426 -34.43 0.23 12.81
CA HIS A 426 -34.55 0.72 11.42
C HIS A 426 -36.01 0.62 10.91
N GLY A 427 -36.75 -0.42 11.29
CA GLY A 427 -38.17 -0.55 10.98
C GLY A 427 -39.04 0.51 11.65
N ALA A 428 -38.76 0.88 12.91
CA ALA A 428 -39.42 1.99 13.59
C ALA A 428 -39.16 3.34 12.88
N GLN A 429 -37.92 3.61 12.47
CA GLN A 429 -37.58 4.79 11.66
C GLN A 429 -38.29 4.77 10.29
N ALA A 430 -38.40 3.61 9.64
CA ALA A 430 -39.09 3.43 8.36
C ALA A 430 -40.59 3.69 8.47
N LEU A 431 -41.25 3.14 9.50
CA LEU A 431 -42.66 3.36 9.81
C LEU A 431 -42.94 4.82 10.22
N ALA A 432 -42.02 5.45 10.97
CA ALA A 432 -42.11 6.85 11.38
C ALA A 432 -41.94 7.84 10.20
N THR A 433 -41.33 7.42 9.09
CA THR A 433 -41.07 8.26 7.91
C THR A 433 -41.93 7.92 6.69
N GLY A 434 -42.73 6.85 6.74
CA GLY A 434 -43.52 6.38 5.60
C GLY A 434 -42.70 5.71 4.49
N ALA A 435 -41.54 5.13 4.84
CA ALA A 435 -40.67 4.47 3.87
C ALA A 435 -41.42 3.35 3.10
N GLY A 436 -41.07 3.19 1.81
CA GLY A 436 -41.81 2.31 0.90
C GLY A 436 -43.16 2.84 0.40
N GLY A 437 -43.53 4.10 0.72
CA GLY A 437 -44.81 4.69 0.34
C GLY A 437 -45.95 4.41 1.32
N ASN A 438 -45.62 3.92 2.53
CA ASN A 438 -46.59 3.74 3.60
C ASN A 438 -46.98 5.10 4.24
N PRO A 439 -48.18 5.25 4.81
CA PRO A 439 -48.47 6.40 5.67
C PRO A 439 -47.52 6.41 6.89
N PRO A 440 -46.91 7.56 7.25
CA PRO A 440 -46.17 7.68 8.50
C PRO A 440 -47.07 7.44 9.72
N ILE A 441 -46.57 6.73 10.74
CA ILE A 441 -47.31 6.40 11.96
C ILE A 441 -46.60 6.90 13.24
N THR A 442 -47.38 7.07 14.31
CA THR A 442 -46.88 7.59 15.60
C THR A 442 -46.08 6.56 16.40
N GLY A 443 -45.28 7.01 17.36
CA GLY A 443 -44.52 6.15 18.27
C GLY A 443 -45.41 5.18 19.06
N GLU A 444 -46.61 5.61 19.45
CA GLU A 444 -47.63 4.73 20.04
C GLU A 444 -48.11 3.65 19.06
N GLN A 445 -48.33 3.99 17.77
CA GLN A 445 -48.73 3.02 16.75
C GLN A 445 -47.58 2.06 16.37
N ILE A 446 -46.33 2.53 16.37
CA ILE A 446 -45.13 1.72 16.18
C ILE A 446 -45.01 0.69 17.30
N ILE A 447 -45.23 1.10 18.56
CA ILE A 447 -45.32 0.17 19.69
C ILE A 447 -46.42 -0.87 19.49
N GLN A 448 -47.61 -0.47 19.05
CA GLN A 448 -48.72 -1.42 18.80
C GLN A 448 -48.48 -2.37 17.62
N HIS A 449 -47.67 -1.97 16.63
CA HIS A 449 -47.25 -2.81 15.51
C HIS A 449 -46.34 -3.96 15.97
N TYR A 450 -45.27 -3.64 16.72
CA TYR A 450 -44.30 -4.64 17.19
C TYR A 450 -44.75 -5.41 18.44
N TYR A 451 -45.50 -4.77 19.33
CA TYR A 451 -46.00 -5.33 20.58
C TYR A 451 -47.52 -5.40 20.52
N ARG A 452 -48.06 -6.46 19.91
CA ARG A 452 -49.47 -6.51 19.52
C ARG A 452 -50.42 -6.58 20.71
N GLY A 453 -51.57 -5.90 20.57
CA GLY A 453 -52.59 -5.84 21.61
C GLY A 453 -52.22 -4.99 22.84
N THR A 454 -51.12 -4.22 22.77
CA THR A 454 -50.69 -3.36 23.88
C THR A 454 -51.38 -2.00 23.88
N GLN A 455 -51.38 -1.38 25.06
CA GLN A 455 -51.86 -0.02 25.28
C GLN A 455 -50.77 0.80 25.96
N ILE A 456 -50.82 2.12 25.84
CA ILE A 456 -49.91 3.02 26.55
C ILE A 456 -50.61 3.51 27.82
N SER A 457 -50.17 3.02 28.96
CA SER A 457 -50.68 3.38 30.29
C SER A 457 -49.80 4.44 30.96
N ALA A 458 -50.28 5.04 32.05
CA ALA A 458 -49.39 5.69 33.00
C ALA A 458 -48.46 4.65 33.65
N ILE A 459 -47.22 5.03 33.92
CA ILE A 459 -46.30 4.22 34.72
C ILE A 459 -46.61 4.39 36.22
N ASP A 460 -46.66 3.30 36.97
CA ASP A 460 -46.66 3.38 38.43
C ASP A 460 -45.23 3.59 38.91
N THR A 461 -44.93 4.79 39.39
CA THR A 461 -43.65 5.11 40.06
C THR A 461 -43.82 5.23 41.58
N THR A 462 -44.71 4.44 42.18
CA THR A 462 -44.84 4.30 43.63
C THR A 462 -44.20 2.99 44.13
N GLY A 463 -43.87 2.93 45.42
CA GLY A 463 -43.23 1.76 46.03
C GLY A 463 -41.78 1.51 45.57
N GLU A 464 -41.34 0.27 45.71
CA GLU A 464 -39.92 -0.12 45.58
C GLU A 464 -39.38 -0.16 44.14
N ASN A 465 -40.26 -0.02 43.13
CA ASN A 465 -39.91 0.02 41.71
C ASN A 465 -40.08 1.42 41.08
N ALA A 466 -40.04 2.48 41.91
CA ALA A 466 -40.27 3.87 41.49
C ALA A 466 -39.23 4.45 40.50
N GLY A 467 -38.09 3.79 40.35
CA GLY A 467 -37.01 4.15 39.45
C GLY A 467 -36.10 2.94 39.20
N ILE A 468 -35.11 3.11 38.32
CA ILE A 468 -34.23 2.03 37.86
C ILE A 468 -32.82 2.18 38.45
N ARG A 469 -32.20 1.05 38.83
CA ARG A 469 -30.81 1.00 39.31
C ARG A 469 -29.89 0.49 38.19
N VAL A 470 -29.05 1.36 37.65
CA VAL A 470 -28.11 1.04 36.56
C VAL A 470 -26.70 0.84 37.12
N LEU A 471 -26.11 -0.33 36.90
CA LEU A 471 -24.71 -0.61 37.23
C LEU A 471 -23.77 0.06 36.20
N LEU A 472 -22.92 0.97 36.66
CA LEU A 472 -21.94 1.68 35.82
C LEU A 472 -20.52 1.07 35.90
N SER A 473 -20.25 0.32 36.97
CA SER A 473 -18.92 -0.15 37.37
C SER A 473 -18.59 -1.57 36.90
N THR A 474 -18.90 -1.89 35.64
CA THR A 474 -18.26 -2.96 34.83
C THR A 474 -18.94 -2.98 33.44
N PRO A 475 -18.25 -2.62 32.34
CA PRO A 475 -18.63 -3.16 31.03
C PRO A 475 -18.29 -4.65 30.99
N SER A 476 -18.96 -5.42 30.12
CA SER A 476 -18.69 -6.85 29.98
C SER A 476 -17.22 -7.12 29.64
N SER A 477 -16.65 -8.18 30.23
CA SER A 477 -15.28 -8.63 29.99
C SER A 477 -15.05 -9.27 28.62
N THR A 478 -15.99 -9.11 27.68
CA THR A 478 -16.04 -9.87 26.42
C THR A 478 -15.59 -9.08 25.18
N GLY A 479 -15.48 -7.76 25.27
CA GLY A 479 -15.14 -6.87 24.14
C GLY A 479 -16.20 -6.73 23.05
N ILE A 480 -17.14 -7.68 22.95
CA ILE A 480 -18.25 -7.69 21.98
C ILE A 480 -19.32 -6.66 22.35
N HIS A 481 -19.64 -6.52 23.65
CA HIS A 481 -20.61 -5.56 24.15
C HIS A 481 -19.91 -4.28 24.63
N SER A 482 -19.88 -3.24 23.79
CA SER A 482 -19.32 -1.93 24.14
C SER A 482 -20.15 -0.79 23.56
N CYS A 483 -20.62 0.09 24.45
CA CYS A 483 -21.37 1.30 24.12
C CYS A 483 -20.48 2.56 24.01
N GLY A 484 -19.16 2.36 23.90
CA GLY A 484 -18.16 3.42 23.86
C GLY A 484 -18.00 4.20 25.17
N ALA A 485 -18.45 3.65 26.30
CA ALA A 485 -18.29 4.25 27.63
C ALA A 485 -17.02 3.73 28.33
N PRO A 486 -16.38 4.53 29.22
CA PRO A 486 -15.22 4.07 29.98
C PRO A 486 -15.51 2.87 30.89
N ALA A 487 -14.49 2.03 31.08
CA ALA A 487 -14.52 0.90 32.00
C ALA A 487 -14.21 1.34 33.43
N MET A 488 -15.24 1.45 34.28
CA MET A 488 -15.07 1.83 35.69
C MET A 488 -14.87 0.60 36.59
N ASN A 489 -13.74 -0.09 36.41
CA ASN A 489 -13.24 -1.11 37.35
C ASN A 489 -12.08 -0.51 38.15
N VAL A 490 -12.42 0.27 39.17
CA VAL A 490 -11.49 1.09 39.96
C VAL A 490 -11.80 0.96 41.44
N ALA A 491 -10.79 1.16 42.29
CA ALA A 491 -11.00 1.30 43.73
C ALA A 491 -11.54 2.70 44.12
N LEU A 492 -11.44 3.69 43.22
CA LEU A 492 -11.55 5.11 43.52
C LEU A 492 -12.33 5.87 42.44
N ALA A 493 -13.19 6.80 42.85
CA ALA A 493 -13.92 7.72 41.99
C ALA A 493 -13.76 9.17 42.47
N ASP A 494 -13.47 10.09 41.56
CA ASP A 494 -13.46 11.54 41.81
C ASP A 494 -14.75 12.15 41.28
N VAL A 495 -15.54 12.74 42.18
CA VAL A 495 -16.94 13.12 41.91
C VAL A 495 -17.24 14.56 42.29
N GLN A 496 -18.11 15.21 41.54
CA GLN A 496 -18.57 16.58 41.82
C GLN A 496 -20.01 16.77 41.33
N GLY A 497 -20.86 17.44 42.12
CA GLY A 497 -22.22 17.76 41.71
C GLY A 497 -22.27 18.97 40.77
N TRP A 498 -23.07 18.93 39.70
CA TRP A 498 -23.41 20.14 38.94
C TRP A 498 -24.43 21.01 39.69
N GLY A 499 -25.33 20.36 40.44
CA GLY A 499 -26.17 20.97 41.47
C GLY A 499 -25.61 20.72 42.88
N ALA A 500 -26.42 20.98 43.91
CA ALA A 500 -26.06 20.64 45.28
C ALA A 500 -26.37 19.16 45.57
N ALA A 501 -25.65 18.55 46.52
CA ALA A 501 -25.89 17.16 46.90
C ALA A 501 -25.82 16.92 48.42
N ARG A 502 -26.54 15.90 48.88
CA ARG A 502 -26.40 15.31 50.22
C ARG A 502 -25.69 13.97 50.08
N ILE A 503 -24.71 13.72 50.96
CA ILE A 503 -23.96 12.48 51.04
C ILE A 503 -24.50 11.73 52.25
N LEU A 504 -25.01 10.51 52.03
CA LEU A 504 -25.81 9.75 53.00
C LEU A 504 -25.20 8.36 53.22
N ASP A 505 -25.23 7.85 54.45
CA ASP A 505 -24.93 6.44 54.76
C ASP A 505 -26.23 5.62 54.67
N GLU A 506 -26.37 4.81 53.62
CA GLU A 506 -27.54 3.95 53.39
C GLU A 506 -27.65 2.86 54.48
N GLY A 507 -26.52 2.31 54.93
CA GLY A 507 -26.46 1.30 55.99
C GLY A 507 -26.85 1.84 57.37
N ALA A 508 -26.64 3.13 57.62
CA ALA A 508 -27.11 3.83 58.81
C ALA A 508 -28.49 4.52 58.61
N GLY A 509 -29.34 4.00 57.71
CA GLY A 509 -30.71 4.48 57.52
C GLY A 509 -30.81 5.82 56.78
N ASN A 510 -29.89 6.09 55.85
CA ASN A 510 -29.71 7.37 55.16
C ASN A 510 -29.30 8.54 56.06
N ALA A 511 -28.51 8.26 57.11
CA ALA A 511 -27.91 9.28 57.96
C ALA A 511 -27.02 10.26 57.15
N LEU A 512 -27.10 11.55 57.45
CA LEU A 512 -26.34 12.58 56.74
C LEU A 512 -24.85 12.56 57.12
N ILE A 513 -24.00 12.19 56.16
CA ILE A 513 -22.54 12.26 56.27
C ILE A 513 -22.08 13.71 56.08
N ALA A 514 -22.51 14.32 54.97
CA ALA A 514 -22.05 15.65 54.55
C ALA A 514 -23.01 16.27 53.53
N THR A 515 -22.93 17.59 53.39
CA THR A 515 -23.43 18.32 52.22
C THR A 515 -22.28 18.65 51.26
N ALA A 516 -22.62 18.75 49.98
CA ALA A 516 -21.73 19.17 48.90
C ALA A 516 -22.33 20.39 48.19
N ALA A 517 -21.56 21.47 48.06
CA ALA A 517 -21.92 22.62 47.23
C ALA A 517 -21.79 22.29 45.72
N PRO A 518 -22.43 23.07 44.82
CA PRO A 518 -22.22 22.92 43.38
C PRO A 518 -20.74 23.03 43.00
N ARG A 519 -20.25 22.03 42.26
CA ARG A 519 -18.83 21.80 41.90
C ARG A 519 -17.87 21.62 43.08
N GLU A 520 -18.35 21.28 44.27
CA GLU A 520 -17.46 20.87 45.36
C GLU A 520 -16.91 19.45 45.06
N PRO A 521 -15.57 19.27 45.01
CA PRO A 521 -14.97 17.99 44.67
C PRO A 521 -14.92 17.04 45.89
N PHE A 522 -15.34 15.81 45.67
CA PHE A 522 -15.23 14.70 46.61
C PHE A 522 -14.53 13.51 45.96
N GLN A 523 -13.97 12.62 46.78
CA GLN A 523 -13.36 11.39 46.34
C GLN A 523 -13.89 10.22 47.17
N VAL A 524 -14.34 9.16 46.48
CA VAL A 524 -14.88 7.94 47.09
C VAL A 524 -13.92 6.79 46.83
N HIS A 525 -13.54 6.04 47.85
CA HIS A 525 -12.53 4.97 47.76
C HIS A 525 -13.01 3.71 48.50
N ALA A 526 -13.16 2.59 47.79
CA ALA A 526 -13.42 1.27 48.34
C ALA A 526 -12.10 0.51 48.58
N THR A 527 -11.86 0.03 49.80
CA THR A 527 -10.72 -0.85 50.12
C THR A 527 -10.98 -1.60 51.43
N ALA A 528 -10.40 -2.79 51.61
CA ALA A 528 -10.50 -3.60 52.84
C ALA A 528 -11.92 -3.75 53.43
N GLY A 529 -12.94 -3.89 52.57
CA GLY A 529 -14.34 -4.02 52.99
C GLY A 529 -15.06 -2.72 53.39
N VAL A 530 -14.37 -1.57 53.41
CA VAL A 530 -14.96 -0.25 53.74
C VAL A 530 -15.06 0.67 52.52
N VAL A 531 -15.99 1.62 52.57
CA VAL A 531 -16.04 2.81 51.72
C VAL A 531 -15.53 4.00 52.52
N ARG A 532 -14.60 4.77 51.95
CA ARG A 532 -14.11 6.04 52.47
C ARG A 532 -14.58 7.18 51.58
N VAL A 533 -14.94 8.31 52.17
CA VAL A 533 -15.31 9.54 51.43
C VAL A 533 -14.46 10.69 51.94
N TRP A 534 -13.84 11.41 51.00
CA TRP A 534 -13.04 12.60 51.25
C TRP A 534 -13.68 13.81 50.58
N ARG A 535 -13.75 14.92 51.31
CA ARG A 535 -14.01 16.26 50.78
C ARG A 535 -12.68 16.86 50.37
N ASN A 536 -12.54 17.28 49.11
CA ASN A 536 -11.28 17.77 48.53
C ASN A 536 -11.32 19.29 48.22
N SER A 537 -12.23 20.04 48.83
CA SER A 537 -12.32 21.50 48.75
C SER A 537 -11.23 22.18 49.60
N GLY A 538 -9.99 22.16 49.10
CA GLY A 538 -8.80 22.64 49.80
C GLY A 538 -7.98 21.47 50.37
N THR A 539 -7.61 21.53 51.64
CA THR A 539 -6.96 20.40 52.33
C THR A 539 -7.93 19.21 52.40
N PRO A 540 -7.58 18.01 51.90
CA PRO A 540 -8.48 16.86 51.92
C PRO A 540 -8.91 16.45 53.33
N VAL A 541 -10.22 16.37 53.57
CA VAL A 541 -10.81 15.94 54.85
C VAL A 541 -11.65 14.68 54.63
N LYS A 542 -11.32 13.59 55.33
CA LYS A 542 -12.13 12.37 55.34
C LYS A 542 -13.43 12.64 56.11
N VAL A 543 -14.56 12.64 55.41
CA VAL A 543 -15.90 12.84 55.99
C VAL A 543 -16.61 11.53 56.34
N TYR A 544 -16.17 10.40 55.76
CA TYR A 544 -16.71 9.08 56.06
C TYR A 544 -15.65 7.98 56.01
N GLU A 545 -15.80 7.01 56.91
CA GLU A 545 -15.22 5.68 56.79
C GLU A 545 -16.13 4.67 57.50
N GLY A 546 -16.62 3.68 56.77
CA GLY A 546 -17.52 2.64 57.25
C GLY A 546 -17.75 1.57 56.19
N PRO A 547 -18.56 0.53 56.43
CA PRO A 547 -18.83 -0.51 55.42
C PRO A 547 -19.46 0.07 54.14
N GLY A 548 -20.18 1.19 54.25
CA GLY A 548 -21.10 1.66 53.21
C GLY A 548 -22.34 0.76 53.13
N PRO A 549 -23.27 1.03 52.19
CA PRO A 549 -23.10 1.92 51.03
C PRO A 549 -23.24 3.41 51.33
N VAL A 550 -22.61 4.24 50.50
CA VAL A 550 -22.77 5.70 50.51
C VAL A 550 -23.59 6.14 49.30
N VAL A 551 -24.56 7.02 49.51
CA VAL A 551 -25.39 7.61 48.45
C VAL A 551 -25.11 9.10 48.32
N PHE A 552 -24.70 9.53 47.12
CA PHE A 552 -24.72 10.93 46.70
C PHE A 552 -26.10 11.21 46.11
N ALA A 553 -26.94 11.91 46.86
CA ALA A 553 -28.29 12.31 46.44
C ALA A 553 -28.27 13.78 45.98
N THR A 554 -28.41 14.00 44.67
CA THR A 554 -28.48 15.34 44.06
C THR A 554 -29.85 15.98 44.30
N ASP A 555 -29.98 17.27 44.00
CA ASP A 555 -31.29 17.83 43.64
C ASP A 555 -31.85 17.18 42.35
N ALA A 556 -33.16 17.33 42.11
CA ALA A 556 -33.87 16.65 41.03
C ALA A 556 -33.48 17.12 39.60
N THR A 557 -32.78 18.25 39.51
CA THR A 557 -32.34 18.88 38.24
C THR A 557 -30.88 18.60 37.92
N GLY A 558 -30.04 18.40 38.94
CA GLY A 558 -28.60 18.21 38.82
C GLY A 558 -28.19 16.82 38.36
N SER A 559 -26.90 16.73 38.02
CA SER A 559 -26.18 15.48 37.82
C SER A 559 -24.97 15.41 38.75
N LEU A 560 -24.53 14.18 39.04
CA LEU A 560 -23.22 13.90 39.61
C LEU A 560 -22.26 13.60 38.45
N GLU A 561 -21.19 14.38 38.34
CA GLU A 561 -20.05 14.06 37.50
C GLU A 561 -19.19 12.99 38.18
N ILE A 562 -18.77 11.99 37.43
CA ILE A 562 -17.84 10.95 37.88
C ILE A 562 -16.68 10.97 36.89
N THR A 563 -15.53 11.50 37.29
CA THR A 563 -14.40 11.81 36.37
C THR A 563 -13.93 10.60 35.57
N GLN A 564 -14.02 9.41 36.16
CA GLN A 564 -13.65 8.12 35.55
C GLN A 564 -14.71 7.56 34.58
N LYS A 565 -15.86 8.21 34.38
CA LYS A 565 -17.02 7.65 33.65
C LYS A 565 -17.86 8.67 32.87
N GLY A 566 -18.31 9.75 33.50
CA GLY A 566 -19.22 10.77 32.94
C GLY A 566 -20.27 11.27 33.95
N SER A 567 -21.25 12.06 33.46
CA SER A 567 -22.29 12.71 34.29
C SER A 567 -23.62 11.95 34.29
N TYR A 568 -24.23 11.80 35.48
CA TYR A 568 -25.45 11.01 35.68
C TYR A 568 -26.51 11.76 36.50
N ARG A 569 -27.78 11.71 36.07
CA ARG A 569 -28.91 12.36 36.77
C ARG A 569 -29.34 11.55 37.99
N GLY A 570 -29.83 12.24 39.02
CA GLY A 570 -30.36 11.62 40.22
C GLY A 570 -29.28 11.02 41.12
N ASN A 571 -29.64 10.01 41.90
CA ASN A 571 -28.78 9.53 42.97
C ASN A 571 -27.68 8.60 42.43
N THR A 572 -26.51 8.63 43.04
CA THR A 572 -25.44 7.65 42.77
C THR A 572 -25.02 6.97 44.07
N ARG A 573 -25.08 5.64 44.07
CA ARG A 573 -24.76 4.75 45.18
C ARG A 573 -23.39 4.12 44.97
N PHE A 574 -22.55 4.21 45.98
CA PHE A 574 -21.19 3.71 46.03
C PHE A 574 -21.08 2.63 47.11
N ALA A 575 -20.71 1.41 46.72
CA ALA A 575 -20.56 0.26 47.63
C ALA A 575 -19.19 -0.41 47.44
N ASN A 576 -18.68 -1.09 48.47
CA ASN A 576 -17.51 -1.93 48.35
C ASN A 576 -17.90 -3.33 47.86
N SER A 577 -17.14 -3.89 46.91
CA SER A 577 -17.18 -5.31 46.59
C SER A 577 -15.75 -5.83 46.45
N ASN A 578 -15.26 -6.50 47.50
CA ASN A 578 -13.92 -7.08 47.58
C ASN A 578 -12.77 -6.10 47.23
N GLY A 579 -12.94 -4.81 47.55
CA GLY A 579 -11.98 -3.74 47.23
C GLY A 579 -12.18 -3.06 45.87
N VAL A 580 -13.15 -3.48 45.06
CA VAL A 580 -13.62 -2.75 43.89
C VAL A 580 -14.77 -1.82 44.30
N LEU A 581 -14.79 -0.60 43.77
CA LEU A 581 -15.87 0.36 43.98
C LEU A 581 -17.04 0.03 43.04
N ARG A 582 -18.14 -0.49 43.59
CA ARG A 582 -19.40 -0.65 42.85
C ARG A 582 -20.13 0.67 42.79
N VAL A 583 -20.50 1.09 41.58
CA VAL A 583 -21.15 2.38 41.30
C VAL A 583 -22.45 2.14 40.56
N ILE A 584 -23.55 2.56 41.18
CA ILE A 584 -24.91 2.33 40.72
C ILE A 584 -25.64 3.67 40.66
N ASN A 585 -26.17 4.04 39.51
CA ASN A 585 -27.02 5.22 39.35
C ASN A 585 -28.49 4.83 39.54
N TYR A 586 -29.18 5.52 40.45
CA TYR A 586 -30.62 5.37 40.69
C TYR A 586 -31.36 6.60 40.15
N VAL A 587 -32.22 6.36 39.16
CA VAL A 587 -32.75 7.39 38.27
C VAL A 587 -34.18 7.06 37.84
N SER A 588 -34.98 8.07 37.50
CA SER A 588 -36.34 7.84 36.98
C SER A 588 -36.31 7.23 35.58
N TYR A 589 -37.36 6.48 35.21
CA TYR A 589 -37.45 5.83 33.90
C TYR A 589 -37.35 6.78 32.72
N ASP A 590 -37.89 8.01 32.83
CA ASP A 590 -37.75 9.03 31.80
C ASP A 590 -36.31 9.57 31.70
N HIS A 591 -35.65 9.91 32.82
CA HIS A 591 -34.24 10.32 32.79
C HIS A 591 -33.29 9.18 32.35
N TYR A 592 -33.63 7.91 32.63
CA TYR A 592 -32.93 6.75 32.08
C TYR A 592 -33.07 6.71 30.55
N ALA A 593 -34.30 6.84 30.04
CA ALA A 593 -34.57 6.84 28.60
C ALA A 593 -33.85 7.98 27.86
N MET A 594 -33.68 9.16 28.45
CA MET A 594 -32.87 10.25 27.87
C MET A 594 -31.42 9.80 27.60
N GLY A 595 -30.79 9.08 28.54
CA GLY A 595 -29.44 8.54 28.38
C GLY A 595 -29.34 7.26 27.53
N VAL A 596 -30.47 6.63 27.17
CA VAL A 596 -30.53 5.41 26.32
C VAL A 596 -30.86 5.73 24.86
N VAL A 597 -31.95 6.47 24.60
CA VAL A 597 -32.55 6.57 23.25
C VAL A 597 -31.53 7.00 22.19
N ARG A 598 -30.61 7.92 22.55
CA ARG A 598 -29.58 8.43 21.64
C ARG A 598 -28.33 7.53 21.52
N LYS A 599 -28.12 6.60 22.45
CA LYS A 599 -27.10 5.54 22.31
C LYS A 599 -27.60 4.39 21.44
N GLU A 600 -28.90 4.09 21.51
CA GLU A 600 -29.56 3.01 20.78
C GLU A 600 -29.94 3.40 19.34
N MET A 601 -30.39 4.64 19.11
CA MET A 601 -30.75 5.15 17.78
C MET A 601 -29.71 6.13 17.22
N PHE A 602 -29.58 6.16 15.89
CA PHE A 602 -28.78 7.15 15.18
C PHE A 602 -29.38 8.56 15.32
N GLY A 603 -28.51 9.58 15.40
CA GLY A 603 -28.92 10.98 15.35
C GLY A 603 -29.57 11.36 14.01
N GLY A 604 -30.47 12.34 14.03
CA GLY A 604 -31.22 12.79 12.85
C GLY A 604 -32.38 11.88 12.41
N TRP A 605 -32.75 10.87 13.21
CA TRP A 605 -33.96 10.06 13.02
C TRP A 605 -35.24 10.80 13.45
N HIS A 606 -36.40 10.24 13.09
CA HIS A 606 -37.71 10.90 13.24
C HIS A 606 -38.22 10.87 14.69
N HIS A 607 -38.90 11.94 15.10
CA HIS A 607 -39.39 12.12 16.47
C HIS A 607 -40.27 10.95 16.95
N GLU A 608 -41.15 10.45 16.09
CA GLU A 608 -42.03 9.31 16.41
C GLU A 608 -41.26 7.98 16.59
N ALA A 609 -40.12 7.81 15.92
CA ALA A 609 -39.23 6.65 16.14
C ALA A 609 -38.53 6.75 17.49
N TYR A 610 -38.03 7.94 17.87
CA TYR A 610 -37.47 8.17 19.21
C TYR A 610 -38.52 7.98 20.32
N LYS A 611 -39.78 8.37 20.10
CA LYS A 611 -40.89 8.08 21.03
C LYS A 611 -41.10 6.57 21.21
N ALA A 612 -41.09 5.81 20.12
CA ALA A 612 -41.18 4.35 20.20
C ALA A 612 -40.01 3.74 20.98
N GLN A 613 -38.78 4.19 20.73
CA GLN A 613 -37.60 3.76 21.50
C GLN A 613 -37.67 4.17 22.97
N ALA A 614 -38.22 5.35 23.31
CA ALA A 614 -38.44 5.77 24.70
C ALA A 614 -39.44 4.86 25.43
N TYR A 615 -40.54 4.48 24.77
CA TYR A 615 -41.49 3.51 25.32
C TYR A 615 -40.87 2.13 25.55
N ALA A 616 -40.13 1.61 24.56
CA ALA A 616 -39.49 0.30 24.65
C ALA A 616 -38.38 0.27 25.72
N ALA A 617 -37.52 1.30 25.76
CA ALA A 617 -36.45 1.43 26.74
C ALA A 617 -36.99 1.38 28.17
N LYS A 618 -38.05 2.17 28.46
CA LYS A 618 -38.71 2.21 29.77
C LYS A 618 -39.37 0.89 30.17
N ALA A 619 -40.08 0.24 29.26
CA ALA A 619 -40.75 -1.04 29.54
C ALA A 619 -39.77 -2.19 29.79
N TYR A 620 -38.68 -2.27 29.03
CA TYR A 620 -37.57 -3.17 29.33
C TYR A 620 -36.94 -2.82 30.69
N GLY A 621 -36.64 -1.54 30.95
CA GLY A 621 -36.05 -1.11 32.23
C GLY A 621 -36.90 -1.51 33.44
N PHE A 622 -38.20 -1.22 33.40
CA PHE A 622 -39.16 -1.54 34.46
C PHE A 622 -39.30 -3.06 34.69
N THR A 623 -39.29 -3.85 33.61
CA THR A 623 -39.37 -5.33 33.70
C THR A 623 -38.03 -6.01 33.97
N SER A 624 -36.92 -5.26 34.05
CA SER A 624 -35.62 -5.76 34.52
C SER A 624 -35.47 -5.70 36.05
N TYR A 625 -36.47 -5.19 36.77
CA TYR A 625 -36.42 -5.03 38.23
C TYR A 625 -36.11 -6.35 38.97
N ARG A 626 -35.10 -6.33 39.85
CA ARG A 626 -34.59 -7.53 40.54
C ARG A 626 -34.90 -7.58 42.04
N GLY A 627 -35.73 -6.66 42.54
CA GLY A 627 -36.02 -6.56 43.97
C GLY A 627 -34.78 -6.27 44.83
N THR A 628 -34.89 -6.53 46.12
CA THR A 628 -33.80 -6.39 47.11
C THR A 628 -32.71 -7.46 46.99
N ALA A 629 -32.93 -8.52 46.21
CA ALA A 629 -31.97 -9.60 45.97
C ALA A 629 -30.79 -9.21 45.04
N SER A 630 -30.86 -8.03 44.42
CA SER A 630 -29.75 -7.45 43.65
C SER A 630 -29.59 -5.97 43.98
N ASP A 631 -28.39 -5.44 43.75
CA ASP A 631 -28.09 -4.01 43.94
C ASP A 631 -28.31 -3.16 42.67
N HIS A 632 -28.56 -3.81 41.53
CA HIS A 632 -28.85 -3.21 40.23
C HIS A 632 -29.92 -4.01 39.48
N ASP A 633 -30.65 -3.33 38.60
CA ASP A 633 -31.68 -3.93 37.74
C ASP A 633 -31.14 -4.17 36.33
N VAL A 634 -30.30 -3.26 35.83
CA VAL A 634 -29.69 -3.28 34.49
C VAL A 634 -28.21 -2.87 34.52
N ARG A 635 -27.48 -3.21 33.46
CA ARG A 635 -26.13 -2.70 33.14
C ARG A 635 -26.21 -1.52 32.18
N ASP A 636 -25.10 -0.77 32.04
CA ASP A 636 -24.98 0.33 31.08
C ASP A 636 -24.41 -0.08 29.71
N ASP A 637 -24.33 -1.39 29.45
CA ASP A 637 -23.86 -1.98 28.19
C ASP A 637 -24.93 -2.82 27.46
N GLN A 638 -24.55 -3.35 26.27
CA GLN A 638 -25.44 -4.11 25.39
C GLN A 638 -25.91 -5.48 25.94
N GLN A 639 -25.59 -5.84 27.18
CA GLN A 639 -26.25 -6.95 27.86
C GLN A 639 -27.63 -6.56 28.41
N ASP A 640 -27.88 -5.27 28.60
CA ASP A 640 -29.19 -4.70 28.88
C ASP A 640 -29.54 -3.60 27.86
N GLN A 641 -29.00 -2.39 28.03
CA GLN A 641 -29.15 -1.25 27.11
C GLN A 641 -27.94 -0.32 27.24
N CYS A 642 -27.52 0.30 26.14
CA CYS A 642 -26.47 1.31 26.18
C CYS A 642 -26.93 2.57 26.91
N TYR A 643 -26.47 2.79 28.15
CA TYR A 643 -26.83 3.98 28.95
C TYR A 643 -25.65 4.93 29.12
N GLY A 644 -25.71 6.10 28.48
CA GLY A 644 -24.64 7.10 28.50
C GLY A 644 -24.77 8.22 29.54
N GLY A 645 -25.79 8.18 30.40
CA GLY A 645 -26.10 9.31 31.29
C GLY A 645 -26.37 10.61 30.52
N VAL A 646 -26.07 11.76 31.14
CA VAL A 646 -26.24 13.08 30.52
C VAL A 646 -25.33 13.26 29.30
N GLY A 647 -24.18 12.58 29.27
CA GLY A 647 -23.22 12.62 28.15
C GLY A 647 -23.73 11.98 26.85
N ALA A 648 -24.92 11.37 26.85
CA ALA A 648 -25.60 10.90 25.65
C ALA A 648 -26.84 11.73 25.27
N GLU A 649 -27.26 12.70 26.08
CA GLU A 649 -28.49 13.45 25.85
C GLU A 649 -28.38 14.42 24.67
N GLU A 650 -29.34 14.37 23.76
CA GLU A 650 -29.52 15.35 22.67
C GLU A 650 -30.93 15.93 22.71
N SER A 651 -31.10 17.19 22.29
CA SER A 651 -32.38 17.90 22.37
C SER A 651 -33.53 17.20 21.65
N ALA A 652 -33.27 16.60 20.48
CA ALA A 652 -34.27 15.88 19.69
C ALA A 652 -34.76 14.60 20.37
N THR A 653 -33.88 13.84 21.03
CA THR A 653 -34.23 12.61 21.74
C THR A 653 -34.87 12.92 23.10
N ASN A 654 -34.38 13.94 23.81
CA ASN A 654 -34.96 14.37 25.07
C ASN A 654 -36.39 14.90 24.88
N ALA A 655 -36.66 15.65 23.80
CA ALA A 655 -38.02 16.09 23.46
C ALA A 655 -38.97 14.92 23.19
N ALA A 656 -38.49 13.85 22.55
CA ALA A 656 -39.28 12.63 22.33
C ALA A 656 -39.52 11.87 23.65
N VAL A 657 -38.54 11.79 24.54
CA VAL A 657 -38.71 11.19 25.86
C VAL A 657 -39.74 11.97 26.68
N GLU A 658 -39.65 13.31 26.73
CA GLU A 658 -40.61 14.19 27.41
C GLU A 658 -42.03 14.04 26.83
N ALA A 659 -42.18 13.90 25.51
CA ALA A 659 -43.47 13.60 24.86
C ALA A 659 -44.05 12.22 25.24
N THR A 660 -43.25 11.33 25.83
CA THR A 660 -43.68 10.05 26.43
C THR A 660 -43.65 10.03 27.96
N ARG A 661 -43.40 11.16 28.62
CA ARG A 661 -43.14 11.22 30.07
C ARG A 661 -44.24 10.58 30.89
N GLY A 662 -43.85 9.79 31.90
CA GLY A 662 -44.77 9.07 32.77
C GLY A 662 -45.66 8.03 32.06
N ARG A 663 -45.39 7.68 30.79
CA ARG A 663 -46.17 6.72 30.00
C ARG A 663 -45.32 5.52 29.57
N ILE A 664 -45.92 4.33 29.58
CA ILE A 664 -45.26 3.03 29.38
C ILE A 664 -46.22 2.02 28.70
N PRO A 665 -45.75 1.11 27.83
CA PRO A 665 -46.62 0.09 27.23
C PRO A 665 -46.97 -1.05 28.18
N THR A 666 -48.23 -1.47 28.14
CA THR A 666 -48.80 -2.55 28.95
C THR A 666 -49.60 -3.54 28.09
N TYR A 667 -49.74 -4.77 28.59
CA TYR A 667 -50.62 -5.82 28.08
C TYR A 667 -51.43 -6.38 29.26
N ASN A 668 -52.76 -6.42 29.15
CA ASN A 668 -53.66 -6.81 30.25
C ASN A 668 -53.36 -6.08 31.58
N GLY A 669 -52.97 -4.80 31.52
CA GLY A 669 -52.62 -3.97 32.67
C GLY A 669 -51.21 -4.19 33.25
N GLN A 670 -50.44 -5.15 32.74
CA GLN A 670 -49.05 -5.43 33.16
C GLN A 670 -48.04 -4.82 32.18
N VAL A 671 -46.94 -4.25 32.67
CA VAL A 671 -45.88 -3.69 31.80
C VAL A 671 -45.22 -4.79 30.98
N ILE A 672 -45.04 -4.55 29.68
CA ILE A 672 -44.48 -5.56 28.76
C ILE A 672 -42.95 -5.70 28.86
N ARG A 673 -42.43 -6.89 28.55
CA ARG A 673 -40.99 -7.04 28.26
C ARG A 673 -40.69 -6.56 26.84
N ALA A 674 -40.37 -5.28 26.69
CA ALA A 674 -40.13 -4.67 25.38
C ALA A 674 -38.71 -4.92 24.85
N TYR A 675 -38.45 -6.12 24.31
CA TYR A 675 -37.21 -6.38 23.54
C TYR A 675 -37.19 -5.58 22.23
N PHE A 676 -36.03 -5.08 21.83
CA PHE A 676 -35.83 -4.37 20.57
C PHE A 676 -34.43 -4.68 20.01
N SER A 677 -34.25 -4.56 18.70
CA SER A 677 -32.98 -4.83 18.03
C SER A 677 -32.75 -3.92 16.83
N SER A 678 -31.52 -3.87 16.31
CA SER A 678 -31.14 -2.85 15.33
C SER A 678 -31.91 -2.97 14.02
N SER A 679 -32.05 -4.17 13.47
CA SER A 679 -32.82 -4.39 12.24
C SER A 679 -33.43 -5.79 12.23
N SER A 680 -34.69 -5.90 11.82
CA SER A 680 -35.40 -7.16 11.68
C SER A 680 -34.94 -7.96 10.47
N GLY A 681 -34.56 -7.28 9.38
CA GLY A 681 -34.31 -7.93 8.09
C GLY A 681 -35.57 -8.26 7.31
N GLY A 682 -36.69 -7.58 7.61
CA GLY A 682 -37.99 -7.77 6.93
C GLY A 682 -39.07 -8.46 7.76
N TYR A 683 -38.70 -9.07 8.89
CA TYR A 683 -39.62 -9.85 9.73
C TYR A 683 -39.02 -10.04 11.13
N THR A 684 -39.84 -9.98 12.18
CA THR A 684 -39.40 -10.20 13.57
C THR A 684 -39.67 -11.64 14.01
N VAL A 685 -38.85 -12.17 14.92
CA VAL A 685 -39.03 -13.51 15.48
C VAL A 685 -39.78 -13.46 16.82
N ALA A 686 -40.60 -14.47 17.09
CA ALA A 686 -41.34 -14.58 18.36
C ALA A 686 -40.37 -14.85 19.52
N ASP A 687 -40.63 -14.31 20.71
CA ASP A 687 -39.69 -14.41 21.84
C ASP A 687 -39.47 -15.84 22.36
N GLY A 688 -40.44 -16.74 22.16
CA GLY A 688 -40.28 -18.18 22.43
C GLY A 688 -39.33 -18.89 21.45
N CYS A 689 -39.07 -18.29 20.29
CA CYS A 689 -38.20 -18.82 19.23
C CYS A 689 -36.78 -18.22 19.25
N TRP A 690 -36.34 -17.64 20.37
CA TRP A 690 -35.02 -17.01 20.52
C TRP A 690 -34.28 -17.45 21.78
N GLY A 691 -33.00 -17.81 21.63
CA GLY A 691 -32.00 -17.92 22.70
C GLY A 691 -32.50 -18.61 23.97
N PRO A 692 -32.62 -17.90 25.12
CA PRO A 692 -32.93 -18.51 26.42
C PRO A 692 -34.34 -19.10 26.54
N ARG A 693 -35.21 -18.97 25.52
CA ARG A 693 -36.54 -19.63 25.48
C ARG A 693 -36.62 -20.78 24.49
N LEU A 694 -35.58 -21.04 23.70
CA LEU A 694 -35.51 -22.24 22.88
C LEU A 694 -35.35 -23.48 23.76
N VAL A 695 -36.11 -24.53 23.44
CA VAL A 695 -36.13 -25.78 24.19
C VAL A 695 -35.67 -26.93 23.30
N PHE A 696 -34.78 -27.78 23.81
CA PHE A 696 -34.33 -28.97 23.10
C PHE A 696 -35.21 -30.17 23.49
N VAL A 697 -36.12 -30.58 22.60
CA VAL A 697 -37.16 -31.57 22.88
C VAL A 697 -37.17 -32.59 21.74
N GLY A 698 -37.25 -33.89 22.08
CA GLY A 698 -37.28 -34.97 21.07
C GLY A 698 -36.02 -35.04 20.18
N GLY A 699 -34.90 -34.45 20.61
CA GLY A 699 -33.67 -34.39 19.83
C GLY A 699 -33.58 -33.21 18.84
N ARG A 700 -34.46 -32.20 18.95
CA ARG A 700 -34.48 -31.02 18.07
C ARG A 700 -34.77 -29.74 18.85
N TRP A 701 -34.14 -28.63 18.47
CA TRP A 701 -34.49 -27.30 19.01
C TRP A 701 -35.86 -26.84 18.52
N SER A 702 -36.70 -26.41 19.46
CA SER A 702 -38.07 -25.95 19.23
C SER A 702 -38.33 -24.64 19.98
N CYS A 703 -39.31 -23.86 19.53
CA CYS A 703 -39.73 -22.67 20.25
C CYS A 703 -40.42 -23.03 21.58
N GLY A 704 -40.03 -22.39 22.67
CA GLY A 704 -40.72 -22.46 23.96
C GLY A 704 -41.89 -21.47 24.07
N PRO A 705 -42.50 -21.34 25.27
CA PRO A 705 -43.62 -20.43 25.50
C PRO A 705 -43.30 -18.95 25.18
N SER A 706 -44.11 -18.38 24.30
CA SER A 706 -43.99 -17.01 23.80
C SER A 706 -45.03 -16.08 24.42
N GLN A 707 -44.71 -14.80 24.60
CA GLN A 707 -45.67 -13.81 25.12
C GLN A 707 -46.67 -13.41 24.02
N PRO A 708 -47.97 -13.26 24.33
CA PRO A 708 -49.00 -12.88 23.33
C PRO A 708 -48.70 -11.58 22.57
N TYR A 709 -47.94 -10.66 23.17
CA TYR A 709 -47.53 -9.40 22.56
C TYR A 709 -46.19 -9.47 21.80
N LEU A 710 -45.35 -10.49 22.01
CA LEU A 710 -44.05 -10.68 21.33
C LEU A 710 -44.13 -11.72 20.21
N GLN A 711 -45.10 -11.55 19.29
CA GLN A 711 -45.32 -12.45 18.17
C GLN A 711 -44.59 -12.01 16.89
N ALA A 712 -44.14 -12.99 16.11
CA ALA A 712 -43.41 -12.79 14.87
C ALA A 712 -44.21 -11.91 13.89
N THR A 713 -43.64 -10.77 13.49
CA THR A 713 -44.35 -9.69 12.78
C THR A 713 -43.66 -9.32 11.46
N PRO A 714 -44.39 -9.21 10.33
CA PRO A 714 -43.83 -8.68 9.09
C PRO A 714 -43.43 -7.22 9.25
N ASP A 715 -42.19 -6.91 8.90
CA ASP A 715 -41.62 -5.56 8.96
C ASP A 715 -40.89 -5.27 7.62
N PRO A 716 -41.61 -5.17 6.49
CA PRO A 716 -40.99 -4.87 5.20
C PRO A 716 -40.41 -3.45 5.16
N ALA A 717 -40.83 -2.56 6.07
CA ALA A 717 -40.38 -1.18 6.15
C ALA A 717 -38.87 -1.09 6.49
N ASP A 718 -38.37 -1.95 7.39
CA ASP A 718 -36.95 -2.14 7.69
C ASP A 718 -36.07 -2.32 6.44
N LEU A 719 -36.55 -3.03 5.42
CA LEU A 719 -35.83 -3.27 4.16
C LEU A 719 -35.93 -2.11 3.15
N LEU A 720 -36.89 -1.21 3.33
CA LEU A 720 -37.21 -0.10 2.41
C LEU A 720 -36.68 1.26 2.92
N LEU A 721 -36.01 1.29 4.06
CA LEU A 721 -35.42 2.50 4.61
C LEU A 721 -34.21 2.97 3.79
N THR A 722 -34.31 4.17 3.22
CA THR A 722 -33.26 4.84 2.45
C THR A 722 -32.77 6.16 3.04
N VAL A 723 -33.53 6.77 3.97
CA VAL A 723 -33.29 8.13 4.49
C VAL A 723 -33.45 8.23 6.02
N PRO A 724 -32.63 9.02 6.75
CA PRO A 724 -31.51 9.82 6.25
C PRO A 724 -30.29 8.98 5.83
N THR A 725 -30.25 7.70 6.21
CA THR A 725 -29.26 6.72 5.74
C THR A 725 -29.95 5.39 5.42
N PRO A 726 -29.53 4.65 4.37
CA PRO A 726 -30.10 3.34 4.08
C PRO A 726 -29.79 2.29 5.15
N ASN A 727 -30.70 1.32 5.33
CA ASN A 727 -30.45 0.20 6.24
C ASN A 727 -29.32 -0.72 5.72
N LYS A 728 -28.11 -0.53 6.26
CA LYS A 728 -26.90 -1.34 6.00
C LYS A 728 -26.99 -2.82 6.46
N HIS A 729 -28.14 -3.22 7.01
CA HIS A 729 -28.45 -4.58 7.45
C HIS A 729 -29.58 -5.24 6.64
N ALA A 730 -30.20 -4.53 5.69
CA ALA A 730 -31.26 -5.05 4.82
C ALA A 730 -30.82 -6.26 3.97
N SER A 731 -29.52 -6.37 3.69
CA SER A 731 -28.87 -7.61 3.27
C SER A 731 -27.39 -7.61 3.67
N TRP A 732 -26.81 -8.80 3.83
CA TRP A 732 -25.37 -9.02 3.99
C TRP A 732 -25.00 -10.45 3.63
N GLN A 733 -23.71 -10.71 3.44
CA GLN A 733 -23.15 -12.07 3.34
C GLN A 733 -21.86 -12.16 4.14
N VAL A 734 -21.52 -13.37 4.59
CA VAL A 734 -20.27 -13.71 5.27
C VAL A 734 -19.90 -15.15 4.93
N THR A 735 -18.61 -15.46 4.79
CA THR A 735 -18.17 -16.83 4.49
C THR A 735 -17.12 -17.28 5.50
N PHE A 736 -17.28 -18.50 6.01
CA PHE A 736 -16.34 -19.11 6.95
C PHE A 736 -15.68 -20.33 6.33
N THR A 737 -14.38 -20.49 6.55
CA THR A 737 -13.66 -21.73 6.23
C THR A 737 -14.15 -22.88 7.12
N GLY A 738 -13.99 -24.12 6.66
CA GLY A 738 -14.29 -25.30 7.47
C GLY A 738 -13.54 -25.34 8.81
N ALA A 739 -12.33 -24.76 8.86
CA ALA A 739 -11.54 -24.61 10.08
C ALA A 739 -12.13 -23.60 11.08
N GLN A 740 -12.69 -22.48 10.61
CA GLN A 740 -13.38 -21.52 11.48
C GLN A 740 -14.67 -22.11 12.06
N ILE A 741 -15.46 -22.84 11.25
CA ILE A 741 -16.64 -23.57 11.73
C ILE A 741 -16.24 -24.61 12.79
N ARG A 742 -15.21 -25.43 12.52
CA ARG A 742 -14.65 -26.40 13.50
C ARG A 742 -14.23 -25.72 14.81
N GLY A 743 -13.52 -24.59 14.73
CA GLY A 743 -13.12 -23.80 15.89
C GLY A 743 -14.29 -23.25 16.70
N ALA A 744 -15.34 -22.76 16.03
CA ALA A 744 -16.55 -22.30 16.69
C ALA A 744 -17.27 -23.45 17.43
N VAL A 745 -17.47 -24.61 16.81
CA VAL A 745 -18.10 -25.78 17.47
C VAL A 745 -17.26 -26.29 18.65
N LEU A 746 -15.93 -26.34 18.51
CA LEU A 746 -15.01 -26.64 19.61
C LEU A 746 -15.18 -25.66 20.77
N SER A 747 -15.22 -24.34 20.50
CA SER A 747 -15.39 -23.31 21.55
C SER A 747 -16.76 -23.33 22.23
N MET A 748 -17.81 -23.80 21.54
CA MET A 748 -19.19 -23.83 22.05
C MET A 748 -19.52 -25.13 22.81
N ARG A 749 -18.97 -26.28 22.39
CA ARG A 749 -19.37 -27.60 22.88
C ARG A 749 -18.23 -28.52 23.31
N GLY A 750 -16.97 -28.15 23.06
CA GLY A 750 -15.80 -29.02 23.27
C GLY A 750 -15.71 -30.20 22.29
N ILE A 751 -16.51 -30.20 21.21
CA ILE A 751 -16.59 -31.30 20.24
C ILE A 751 -15.77 -30.96 19.00
N ASP A 752 -14.81 -31.83 18.66
CA ASP A 752 -14.10 -31.76 17.38
C ASP A 752 -14.89 -32.46 16.27
N ILE A 753 -15.43 -31.68 15.34
CA ILE A 753 -16.14 -32.21 14.15
C ILE A 753 -15.19 -32.79 13.09
N GLY A 754 -13.88 -32.55 13.20
CA GLY A 754 -12.91 -32.85 12.15
C GLY A 754 -13.05 -31.90 10.95
N THR A 755 -13.02 -32.43 9.73
CA THR A 755 -13.26 -31.63 8.51
C THR A 755 -14.75 -31.39 8.34
N LEU A 756 -15.15 -30.15 8.06
CA LEU A 756 -16.54 -29.79 7.74
C LEU A 756 -17.02 -30.50 6.47
N VAL A 757 -18.16 -31.19 6.55
CA VAL A 757 -18.82 -31.89 5.44
C VAL A 757 -20.05 -31.12 4.96
N SER A 758 -20.91 -30.66 5.89
CA SER A 758 -22.08 -29.84 5.53
C SER A 758 -22.56 -28.95 6.68
N VAL A 759 -23.31 -27.91 6.31
CA VAL A 759 -24.12 -27.08 7.20
C VAL A 759 -25.57 -27.17 6.73
N ASP A 760 -26.50 -27.25 7.66
CA ASP A 760 -27.94 -27.39 7.43
C ASP A 760 -28.68 -26.38 8.34
N LEU A 761 -29.67 -25.69 7.77
CA LEU A 761 -30.43 -24.58 8.35
C LEU A 761 -31.95 -24.81 8.24
N ASP A 762 -32.40 -26.04 8.01
CA ASP A 762 -33.83 -26.34 7.78
C ASP A 762 -34.67 -26.27 9.08
N ASN A 763 -34.03 -26.13 10.25
CA ASN A 763 -34.71 -25.87 11.51
C ASN A 763 -34.98 -24.38 11.74
N GLN A 764 -36.01 -23.83 11.09
CA GLN A 764 -36.42 -22.43 11.17
C GLN A 764 -37.66 -22.20 12.05
N ALA A 765 -37.82 -20.97 12.52
CA ALA A 765 -39.00 -20.50 13.23
C ALA A 765 -40.26 -20.60 12.34
N PRO A 766 -41.45 -20.89 12.91
CA PRO A 766 -42.69 -21.06 12.13
C PRO A 766 -43.10 -19.84 11.27
N ALA A 767 -42.57 -18.66 11.59
CA ALA A 767 -42.70 -17.45 10.79
C ALA A 767 -41.39 -16.66 10.82
N GLY A 768 -41.17 -15.81 9.80
CA GLY A 768 -40.03 -14.90 9.72
C GLY A 768 -38.70 -15.52 9.28
N GLY A 769 -38.57 -16.84 9.15
CA GLY A 769 -37.39 -17.47 8.53
C GLY A 769 -36.08 -17.37 9.31
N HIS A 770 -36.13 -16.93 10.58
CA HIS A 770 -35.02 -17.06 11.51
C HIS A 770 -34.71 -18.53 11.77
N VAL A 771 -33.43 -18.88 11.82
CA VAL A 771 -32.98 -20.23 12.16
C VAL A 771 -33.06 -20.42 13.69
N LEU A 772 -33.57 -21.57 14.13
CA LEU A 772 -33.63 -22.01 15.54
C LEU A 772 -32.36 -22.79 15.91
N SER A 773 -31.90 -23.66 15.01
CA SER A 773 -30.65 -24.39 15.18
C SER A 773 -29.93 -24.71 13.87
N VAL A 774 -28.62 -24.89 14.00
CA VAL A 774 -27.68 -25.13 12.90
C VAL A 774 -27.14 -26.54 13.06
N LEU A 775 -27.42 -27.40 12.09
CA LEU A 775 -26.94 -28.77 12.09
C LEU A 775 -25.62 -28.86 11.32
N ILE A 776 -24.53 -29.00 12.07
CA ILE A 776 -23.17 -29.13 11.54
C ILE A 776 -22.83 -30.61 11.39
N ARG A 777 -22.40 -31.02 10.19
CA ARG A 777 -21.85 -32.35 9.94
C ARG A 777 -20.37 -32.22 9.59
N GLY A 778 -19.51 -32.91 10.34
CA GLY A 778 -18.11 -33.11 9.99
C GLY A 778 -17.75 -34.59 9.94
N THR A 779 -16.49 -34.87 9.59
CA THR A 779 -15.96 -36.25 9.47
C THR A 779 -15.99 -37.04 10.77
N ASN A 780 -15.96 -36.37 11.92
CA ASN A 780 -15.79 -37.01 13.23
C ASN A 780 -17.07 -36.97 14.07
N ALA A 781 -17.93 -35.97 13.83
CA ALA A 781 -19.14 -35.75 14.63
C ALA A 781 -20.21 -34.99 13.84
N VAL A 782 -21.47 -35.17 14.27
CA VAL A 782 -22.62 -34.36 13.86
C VAL A 782 -23.18 -33.67 15.10
N VAL A 783 -23.42 -32.36 15.03
CA VAL A 783 -23.84 -31.56 16.19
C VAL A 783 -24.94 -30.59 15.79
N ASP A 784 -26.06 -30.61 16.53
CA ASP A 784 -27.15 -29.62 16.43
C ASP A 784 -26.93 -28.52 17.48
N LEU A 785 -26.96 -27.26 17.03
CA LEU A 785 -26.47 -26.09 17.77
C LEU A 785 -27.51 -24.97 17.79
N GLU A 786 -27.82 -24.44 18.97
CA GLU A 786 -28.71 -23.26 19.12
C GLU A 786 -28.16 -22.08 18.29
N ALA A 787 -29.02 -21.49 17.46
CA ALA A 787 -28.58 -20.60 16.38
C ALA A 787 -28.12 -19.21 16.83
N ASP A 788 -28.72 -18.62 17.87
CA ASP A 788 -28.34 -17.30 18.37
C ASP A 788 -26.93 -17.35 18.96
N ALA A 789 -26.67 -18.31 19.85
CA ALA A 789 -25.34 -18.55 20.41
C ALA A 789 -24.32 -18.97 19.32
N PHE A 790 -24.65 -19.93 18.45
CA PHE A 790 -23.66 -20.40 17.47
C PHE A 790 -23.33 -19.33 16.40
N LEU A 791 -24.34 -18.76 15.75
CA LEU A 791 -24.13 -17.82 14.65
C LEU A 791 -23.66 -16.45 15.17
N ARG A 792 -24.29 -15.89 16.20
CA ARG A 792 -24.00 -14.52 16.64
C ARG A 792 -22.89 -14.46 17.69
N THR A 793 -22.88 -15.35 18.67
CA THR A 793 -21.84 -15.34 19.73
C THR A 793 -20.55 -16.03 19.30
N HIS A 794 -20.61 -17.23 18.73
CA HIS A 794 -19.40 -18.00 18.36
C HIS A 794 -18.87 -17.73 16.94
N LEU A 795 -19.69 -17.25 16.01
CA LEU A 795 -19.28 -16.86 14.65
C LEU A 795 -19.35 -15.35 14.38
N GLY A 796 -19.83 -14.53 15.33
CA GLY A 796 -19.86 -13.06 15.18
C GLY A 796 -20.84 -12.53 14.12
N MET A 797 -21.80 -13.33 13.69
CA MET A 797 -22.78 -12.96 12.66
C MET A 797 -23.82 -11.96 13.19
N LYS A 798 -24.45 -11.19 12.30
CA LYS A 798 -25.33 -10.09 12.70
C LYS A 798 -26.68 -10.55 13.27
N SER A 799 -27.27 -11.61 12.70
CA SER A 799 -28.59 -12.15 13.09
C SER A 799 -28.68 -13.66 12.87
N THR A 800 -29.79 -14.27 13.30
CA THR A 800 -30.18 -15.65 12.95
C THR A 800 -31.04 -15.76 11.69
N TYR A 801 -31.37 -14.65 11.02
CA TYR A 801 -32.16 -14.66 9.77
C TYR A 801 -31.23 -14.85 8.57
N VAL A 802 -30.87 -16.12 8.32
CA VAL A 802 -29.83 -16.51 7.36
C VAL A 802 -30.22 -17.69 6.46
N ARG A 803 -29.57 -17.79 5.30
CA ARG A 803 -29.74 -18.84 4.30
C ARG A 803 -28.39 -19.19 3.66
N LEU A 804 -28.26 -20.40 3.12
CA LEU A 804 -27.08 -20.84 2.33
C LEU A 804 -27.16 -20.48 0.83
N ARG A 805 -28.17 -19.68 0.44
CA ARG A 805 -28.35 -19.10 -0.89
C ARG A 805 -28.78 -17.64 -0.76
N GLN A 806 -28.59 -16.86 -1.82
CA GLN A 806 -29.06 -15.47 -1.88
C GLN A 806 -30.59 -15.38 -1.68
N PHE A 807 -31.02 -14.18 -1.26
CA PHE A 807 -32.26 -13.98 -0.49
C PHE A 807 -33.47 -13.58 -1.31
#